data_AF-A0A261FEW6-F1
#
_entry.id   AF-A0A261FEW6-F1
#
_cell.length_a   1.000
_cell.length_b   1.000
_cell.length_c   1.000
_cell.angle_alpha   90.00
_cell.angle_beta   90.00
_cell.angle_gamma   90.00
#
_symmetry.space_group_name_H-M   'P 1'
#
loop_
_entity.id
_entity.type
_entity.pdbx_description
1 polymer ?
#
loop_
_entity_poly.entity_id
_entity_poly.type
_entity_poly.pdbx_seq_one_letter_code
_entity_poly.pdbx_strand_id
1 'polypeptide(L)'
;MTTFSKQIHRALVAAGAGVLATAMALTPGITFAADAQTNYYSSKQPYPVPSQETTSSYSAAPAGYEPIYTESVDRHGSRGLSSYKYDALLKLMATTAVKENGFKSEQIKNEFLASLDGITAANVKNGYGQLTNLGRDELRGIGQRAYDRNKTLFDQANANGEQIAFESSGESRATESGDRFKDGLVSESGSALADNVQANEKRPGILYFHKLENPDGTVKQPGDEGYAEAKAYEDWLDAQESDNGQITAHMDFIESLPESKTVANDLLKTIFTDDFISKIGTDDAHIWYNTKDGTKKGEQNCAPGADPAKDADACGEASKKIKTQIDAAEYVYELYITQADMTEENNGTFDFTKYFAGHEQDAEWFAYLLDKDDFYEKGPGFEGHDDSYKNAQVLLDDFFKVIDQRVDGGSTAATFRFGHAETVVPFAALLKLPGSTQQAPDVAQPKSIHDVFNYTDNIYRSDTVGPMAVNVQWDVVARKGTDPKTGKAYTPLVRVLYNEKETALDGAQCVPVAKNSTWYKLSELKRCLKATGYVSTGEDPQIDPNDVPTPNNPDANKPSQYGVDNLSAVTANYADNGAQVKGFDYRQHGPFAIESGRSVKLQGVPDKWTATKTDESNGAQKFTVTSPDGSFSWTYEFSPNAVGSGKDNGTNAAQKTTADVTTTKNAGTPSALSKTGVNVAVVAGALVVMMTVGLCLIVRVMRRD
;
A
#
# COMPACT_ATOMS: atom_id res chain seq x y z
N MET A 1 -45.57 19.94 -44.94
CA MET A 1 -46.94 20.51 -44.92
C MET A 1 -47.86 19.50 -44.25
N THR A 2 -48.42 19.87 -43.08
CA THR A 2 -49.67 19.42 -42.39
C THR A 2 -50.23 18.02 -42.74
N THR A 3 -50.58 17.11 -41.82
CA THR A 3 -51.53 17.29 -40.70
C THR A 3 -51.59 16.03 -39.80
N PHE A 4 -52.13 16.25 -38.60
CA PHE A 4 -52.29 15.43 -37.37
C PHE A 4 -53.14 14.13 -37.40
N SER A 5 -52.69 13.19 -36.54
CA SER A 5 -53.39 12.44 -35.45
C SER A 5 -54.71 11.67 -35.67
N LYS A 6 -54.74 10.43 -35.14
CA LYS A 6 -55.95 9.68 -34.74
C LYS A 6 -55.80 9.03 -33.37
N GLN A 7 -56.77 9.33 -32.50
CA GLN A 7 -57.12 8.64 -31.26
C GLN A 7 -57.74 7.26 -31.53
N ILE A 8 -57.66 6.34 -30.57
CA ILE A 8 -58.73 5.39 -30.25
C ILE A 8 -58.85 5.21 -28.72
N HIS A 9 -60.08 5.35 -28.22
CA HIS A 9 -60.59 4.92 -26.91
C HIS A 9 -61.49 3.69 -27.08
N ARG A 10 -61.62 2.87 -26.02
CA ARG A 10 -62.83 2.14 -25.51
C ARG A 10 -62.37 0.87 -24.78
N ALA A 11 -62.98 0.36 -23.70
CA ALA A 11 -64.06 0.76 -22.81
C ALA A 11 -64.06 -0.19 -21.58
N LEU A 12 -64.68 0.25 -20.47
CA LEU A 12 -64.84 -0.41 -19.16
C LEU A 12 -65.60 -1.75 -19.17
N VAL A 13 -65.29 -2.63 -18.21
CA VAL A 13 -66.25 -3.29 -17.27
C VAL A 13 -65.56 -3.50 -15.90
N ALA A 14 -66.34 -3.39 -14.82
CA ALA A 14 -65.94 -3.03 -13.46
C ALA A 14 -65.89 -4.18 -12.43
N ALA A 15 -65.19 -3.88 -11.31
CA ALA A 15 -65.33 -4.34 -9.92
C ALA A 15 -65.14 -5.84 -9.61
N GLY A 16 -64.34 -6.29 -8.64
CA GLY A 16 -63.57 -5.64 -7.58
C GLY A 16 -63.28 -6.71 -6.51
N ALA A 17 -62.06 -6.75 -5.95
CA ALA A 17 -61.74 -7.32 -4.63
C ALA A 17 -60.23 -7.21 -4.34
N GLY A 18 -59.88 -6.68 -3.16
CA GLY A 18 -58.66 -7.06 -2.42
C GLY A 18 -57.36 -6.37 -2.83
N VAL A 19 -57.10 -5.18 -2.29
CA VAL A 19 -55.73 -4.66 -2.15
C VAL A 19 -55.04 -5.47 -1.05
N LEU A 20 -54.21 -6.45 -1.42
CA LEU A 20 -53.14 -6.93 -0.56
C LEU A 20 -51.94 -6.00 -0.79
N ALA A 21 -51.74 -5.05 0.12
CA ALA A 21 -50.52 -4.26 0.16
C ALA A 21 -49.36 -5.19 0.57
N THR A 22 -48.62 -5.68 -0.41
CA THR A 22 -47.30 -6.27 -0.17
C THR A 22 -46.35 -5.11 0.08
N ALA A 23 -46.01 -4.88 1.35
CA ALA A 23 -44.91 -4.02 1.74
C ALA A 23 -43.62 -4.62 1.18
N MET A 24 -43.16 -4.10 0.04
CA MET A 24 -41.77 -4.24 -0.35
C MET A 24 -40.95 -3.49 0.68
N ALA A 25 -40.33 -4.23 1.59
CA ALA A 25 -39.25 -3.72 2.42
C ALA A 25 -38.14 -3.25 1.49
N LEU A 26 -38.06 -1.93 1.29
CA LEU A 26 -36.88 -1.28 0.75
C LEU A 26 -35.72 -1.66 1.65
N THR A 27 -34.80 -2.49 1.14
CA THR A 27 -33.48 -2.66 1.74
C THR A 27 -32.87 -1.27 1.91
N PRO A 28 -32.28 -0.93 3.08
CA PRO A 28 -31.50 0.29 3.19
C PRO A 28 -30.40 0.20 2.15
N GLY A 29 -30.43 1.09 1.16
CA GLY A 29 -29.26 1.35 0.35
C GLY A 29 -28.14 1.67 1.31
N ILE A 30 -27.02 0.97 1.17
CA ILE A 30 -25.77 1.33 1.84
C ILE A 30 -25.47 2.74 1.34
N THR A 31 -25.77 3.75 2.15
CA THR A 31 -25.22 5.08 1.94
C THR A 31 -23.73 4.95 2.22
N PHE A 32 -22.93 4.88 1.16
CA PHE A 32 -21.52 5.20 1.27
C PHE A 32 -21.43 6.55 1.94
N ALA A 33 -20.77 6.61 3.09
CA ALA A 33 -20.46 7.87 3.73
C ALA A 33 -19.56 8.66 2.77
N ALA A 34 -20.14 9.65 2.11
CA ALA A 34 -19.39 10.74 1.52
C ALA A 34 -18.88 11.59 2.69
N ASP A 35 -17.60 11.42 3.06
CA ASP A 35 -16.78 12.43 3.73
C ASP A 35 -15.31 11.94 3.91
N ALA A 36 -14.64 11.66 2.80
CA ALA A 36 -13.20 11.84 2.71
C ALA A 36 -12.99 12.88 1.61
N GLN A 37 -12.37 14.02 1.94
CA GLN A 37 -11.92 14.96 0.92
C GLN A 37 -10.90 14.21 0.05
N THR A 38 -11.32 13.74 -1.12
CA THR A 38 -10.44 13.03 -2.06
C THR A 38 -9.50 14.08 -2.65
N ASN A 39 -8.23 14.03 -2.27
CA ASN A 39 -7.22 14.94 -2.81
C ASN A 39 -6.76 14.53 -4.22
N TYR A 40 -7.29 13.41 -4.73
CA TYR A 40 -7.03 12.86 -6.07
C TYR A 40 -5.53 12.72 -6.33
N TYR A 41 -4.84 11.91 -5.53
CA TYR A 41 -3.39 11.71 -5.64
C TYR A 41 -2.98 10.58 -6.61
N SER A 42 -3.93 9.88 -7.25
CA SER A 42 -3.63 8.76 -8.14
C SER A 42 -2.66 7.75 -7.46
N SER A 43 -1.75 7.11 -8.19
CA SER A 43 -0.74 6.19 -7.65
C SER A 43 0.32 6.86 -6.75
N LYS A 44 0.19 8.17 -6.46
CA LYS A 44 1.00 8.90 -5.46
C LYS A 44 0.28 9.10 -4.15
N GLN A 45 -0.89 8.50 -3.97
CA GLN A 45 -1.55 8.43 -2.67
C GLN A 45 -0.58 7.82 -1.63
N PRO A 46 -0.21 8.55 -0.56
CA PRO A 46 0.51 7.97 0.57
C PRO A 46 -0.23 6.77 1.15
N TYR A 47 0.50 5.83 1.74
CA TYR A 47 -0.05 4.55 2.16
C TYR A 47 -1.21 4.73 3.17
N PRO A 48 -2.40 4.16 2.91
CA PRO A 48 -3.53 4.27 3.82
C PRO A 48 -3.36 3.28 4.98
N VAL A 49 -2.60 3.69 6.01
CA VAL A 49 -2.34 2.89 7.21
C VAL A 49 -3.67 2.35 7.80
N PRO A 50 -3.80 1.03 8.02
CA PRO A 50 -5.04 0.44 8.54
C PRO A 50 -5.33 0.96 9.95
N SER A 51 -6.62 1.15 10.26
CA SER A 51 -7.03 1.49 11.62
C SER A 51 -6.83 0.31 12.57
N GLN A 52 -6.73 0.60 13.87
CA GLN A 52 -6.68 -0.47 14.88
C GLN A 52 -7.92 -1.37 14.85
N GLU A 53 -9.08 -0.83 14.48
CA GLU A 53 -10.29 -1.62 14.29
C GLU A 53 -10.12 -2.63 13.14
N THR A 54 -9.57 -2.20 11.99
CA THR A 54 -9.25 -3.09 10.87
C THR A 54 -8.30 -4.20 11.31
N THR A 55 -7.17 -3.87 11.94
CA THR A 55 -6.16 -4.88 12.31
C THR A 55 -6.63 -5.82 13.41
N SER A 56 -7.49 -5.36 14.32
CA SER A 56 -8.07 -6.20 15.39
C SER A 56 -9.21 -7.10 14.91
N SER A 57 -9.72 -6.86 13.70
CA SER A 57 -10.85 -7.58 13.12
C SER A 57 -10.46 -8.76 12.21
N TYR A 58 -9.17 -8.99 11.98
CA TYR A 58 -8.71 -10.10 11.15
C TYR A 58 -9.27 -11.45 11.64
N SER A 59 -9.78 -12.24 10.71
CA SER A 59 -10.40 -13.51 11.05
C SER A 59 -9.41 -14.49 11.66
N ALA A 60 -9.84 -15.21 12.70
CA ALA A 60 -9.06 -16.29 13.28
C ALA A 60 -8.98 -17.49 12.30
N ALA A 61 -7.88 -18.24 12.37
CA ALA A 61 -7.74 -19.50 11.66
C ALA A 61 -8.84 -20.49 12.07
N PRO A 62 -9.32 -21.37 11.18
CA PRO A 62 -10.24 -22.44 11.55
C PRO A 62 -9.66 -23.34 12.64
N ALA A 63 -10.53 -23.94 13.45
CA ALA A 63 -10.11 -24.73 14.62
C ALA A 63 -9.05 -25.81 14.29
N GLY A 64 -7.96 -25.82 15.05
CA GLY A 64 -6.85 -26.77 14.91
C GLY A 64 -5.84 -26.44 13.81
N TYR A 65 -6.03 -25.34 13.09
CA TYR A 65 -5.01 -24.78 12.20
C TYR A 65 -4.17 -23.75 12.96
N GLU A 66 -2.86 -23.88 12.84
CA GLU A 66 -1.88 -22.99 13.47
C GLU A 66 -1.00 -22.32 12.39
N PRO A 67 -0.52 -21.08 12.61
CA PRO A 67 0.38 -20.39 11.67
C PRO A 67 1.66 -21.18 11.40
N ILE A 68 2.02 -21.29 10.13
CA ILE A 68 3.28 -21.95 9.71
C ILE A 68 4.15 -21.08 8.81
N TYR A 69 3.58 -20.07 8.16
CA TYR A 69 4.28 -19.23 7.18
C TYR A 69 3.53 -17.91 6.92
N THR A 70 4.25 -16.88 6.51
CA THR A 70 3.67 -15.64 5.95
C THR A 70 4.54 -15.10 4.82
N GLU A 71 3.97 -14.41 3.85
CA GLU A 71 4.74 -13.76 2.79
C GLU A 71 4.08 -12.48 2.30
N SER A 72 4.86 -11.63 1.64
CA SER A 72 4.33 -10.44 0.98
C SER A 72 5.05 -10.09 -0.32
N VAL A 73 4.38 -9.26 -1.12
CA VAL A 73 5.00 -8.37 -2.09
C VAL A 73 4.52 -6.94 -1.83
N ASP A 74 5.47 -6.03 -1.79
CA ASP A 74 5.28 -4.63 -1.44
C ASP A 74 5.86 -3.75 -2.56
N ARG A 75 5.13 -2.69 -2.93
CA ARG A 75 5.72 -1.56 -3.64
C ARG A 75 6.64 -0.81 -2.67
N HIS A 76 7.65 -0.13 -3.20
CA HIS A 76 8.38 0.86 -2.43
C HIS A 76 7.44 1.92 -1.79
N GLY A 77 7.91 2.56 -0.71
CA GLY A 77 7.16 3.64 -0.03
C GLY A 77 7.15 4.96 -0.80
N SER A 78 6.55 5.98 -0.20
CA SER A 78 6.59 7.35 -0.72
C SER A 78 8.02 7.79 -1.08
N ARG A 79 8.14 8.51 -2.20
CA ARG A 79 9.42 8.91 -2.77
C ARG A 79 9.34 10.30 -3.38
N GLY A 80 10.51 10.91 -3.57
CA GLY A 80 10.61 12.15 -4.34
C GLY A 80 10.32 11.95 -5.84
N LEU A 81 10.53 13.02 -6.61
CA LEU A 81 10.50 13.01 -8.07
C LEU A 81 11.46 11.94 -8.60
N SER A 82 11.05 11.18 -9.61
CA SER A 82 11.89 10.09 -10.15
C SER A 82 13.19 10.58 -10.77
N SER A 83 13.15 11.77 -11.39
CA SER A 83 14.28 12.42 -12.02
C SER A 83 13.98 13.92 -12.20
N TYR A 84 15.00 14.71 -12.49
CA TYR A 84 14.86 16.14 -12.77
C TYR A 84 14.13 16.35 -14.11
N LYS A 85 12.80 16.53 -14.06
CA LYS A 85 11.92 16.46 -15.23
C LYS A 85 10.77 17.48 -15.13
N TYR A 86 9.78 17.21 -14.29
CA TYR A 86 8.58 18.06 -14.18
C TYR A 86 8.95 19.45 -13.65
N ASP A 87 9.74 19.45 -12.57
CA ASP A 87 10.30 20.64 -11.95
C ASP A 87 11.24 21.41 -12.91
N ALA A 88 12.10 20.70 -13.64
CA ALA A 88 12.98 21.28 -14.65
C ALA A 88 12.21 22.00 -15.77
N LEU A 89 11.23 21.33 -16.36
CA LEU A 89 10.47 21.83 -17.50
C LEU A 89 9.54 22.97 -17.09
N LEU A 90 8.90 22.89 -15.92
CA LEU A 90 8.12 24.01 -15.38
C LEU A 90 8.99 25.20 -15.03
N LYS A 91 10.25 25.00 -14.59
CA LYS A 91 11.19 26.11 -14.36
C LYS A 91 11.58 26.80 -15.67
N LEU A 92 11.80 26.05 -16.75
CA LEU A 92 12.08 26.60 -18.08
C LEU A 92 10.87 27.41 -18.60
N MET A 93 9.67 26.84 -18.53
CA MET A 93 8.42 27.52 -18.89
C MET A 93 8.20 28.80 -18.07
N ALA A 94 8.37 28.71 -16.75
CA ALA A 94 8.26 29.85 -15.84
C ALA A 94 9.29 30.94 -16.19
N THR A 95 10.49 30.57 -16.61
CA THR A 95 11.52 31.54 -17.05
C THR A 95 11.10 32.29 -18.31
N THR A 96 10.46 31.63 -19.28
CA THR A 96 9.85 32.32 -20.43
C THR A 96 8.70 33.22 -19.96
N ALA A 97 7.82 32.73 -19.10
CA ALA A 97 6.72 33.53 -18.55
C ALA A 97 7.20 34.80 -17.84
N VAL A 98 8.31 34.77 -17.09
CA VAL A 98 8.90 35.99 -16.50
C VAL A 98 9.28 37.01 -17.57
N LYS A 99 9.92 36.59 -18.66
CA LYS A 99 10.37 37.48 -19.75
C LYS A 99 9.19 38.12 -20.48
N GLU A 100 8.06 37.43 -20.54
CA GLU A 100 6.86 37.87 -21.27
C GLU A 100 5.81 38.54 -20.39
N ASN A 101 6.07 38.71 -19.08
CA ASN A 101 5.05 39.12 -18.11
C ASN A 101 3.82 38.18 -18.10
N GLY A 102 4.06 36.89 -18.30
CA GLY A 102 3.04 35.85 -18.44
C GLY A 102 2.39 35.39 -17.14
N PHE A 103 2.81 35.87 -15.96
CA PHE A 103 2.19 35.53 -14.67
C PHE A 103 1.01 36.44 -14.33
N LYS A 104 0.00 35.91 -13.64
CA LYS A 104 -1.19 36.70 -13.22
C LYS A 104 -0.87 37.83 -12.25
N SER A 105 0.12 37.64 -11.38
CA SER A 105 0.55 38.66 -10.44
C SER A 105 2.00 38.44 -10.01
N GLU A 106 2.60 39.50 -9.48
CA GLU A 106 3.95 39.44 -8.89
C GLU A 106 4.02 38.43 -7.73
N GLN A 107 2.95 38.35 -6.93
CA GLN A 107 2.85 37.41 -5.82
C GLN A 107 2.86 35.95 -6.34
N ILE A 108 1.99 35.62 -7.30
CA ILE A 108 1.89 34.28 -7.88
C ILE A 108 3.21 33.87 -8.54
N LYS A 109 3.86 34.79 -9.24
CA LYS A 109 5.20 34.57 -9.84
C LYS A 109 6.21 34.15 -8.77
N ASN A 110 6.33 34.94 -7.70
CA ASN A 110 7.32 34.69 -6.65
C ASN A 110 7.04 33.38 -5.91
N GLU A 111 5.78 33.10 -5.63
CA GLU A 111 5.34 31.88 -4.99
C GLU A 111 5.58 30.63 -5.84
N PHE A 112 5.22 30.65 -7.13
CA PHE A 112 5.40 29.50 -8.02
C PHE A 112 6.89 29.19 -8.23
N LEU A 113 7.70 30.22 -8.47
CA LEU A 113 9.16 30.04 -8.61
C LEU A 113 9.79 29.52 -7.32
N ALA A 114 9.36 30.00 -6.16
CA ALA A 114 9.84 29.51 -4.86
C ALA A 114 9.44 28.04 -4.63
N SER A 115 8.20 27.65 -4.95
CA SER A 115 7.77 26.24 -4.85
C SER A 115 8.59 25.33 -5.78
N LEU A 116 8.86 25.75 -7.03
CA LEU A 116 9.73 25.00 -7.94
C LEU A 116 11.15 24.85 -7.38
N ASP A 117 11.76 25.95 -6.92
CA ASP A 117 13.11 25.91 -6.35
C ASP A 117 13.15 25.06 -5.06
N GLY A 118 12.10 25.13 -4.24
CA GLY A 118 11.96 24.37 -3.01
C GLY A 118 11.87 22.87 -3.26
N ILE A 119 10.99 22.42 -4.15
CA ILE A 119 10.83 20.98 -4.43
C ILE A 119 12.06 20.40 -5.15
N THR A 120 12.68 21.16 -6.06
CA THR A 120 13.96 20.76 -6.68
C THR A 120 15.05 20.63 -5.63
N ALA A 121 15.21 21.61 -4.73
CA ALA A 121 16.22 21.53 -3.67
C ALA A 121 15.97 20.37 -2.69
N ALA A 122 14.71 20.08 -2.37
CA ALA A 122 14.34 18.93 -1.56
C ALA A 122 14.74 17.60 -2.23
N ASN A 123 14.49 17.44 -3.53
CA ASN A 123 14.89 16.27 -4.29
C ASN A 123 16.41 16.15 -4.43
N VAL A 124 17.13 17.25 -4.68
CA VAL A 124 18.61 17.25 -4.69
C VAL A 124 19.19 16.81 -3.35
N LYS A 125 18.57 17.24 -2.23
CA LYS A 125 19.01 16.86 -0.89
C LYS A 125 18.69 15.40 -0.56
N ASN A 126 17.51 14.90 -0.97
CA ASN A 126 17.08 13.54 -0.71
C ASN A 126 17.73 12.51 -1.66
N GLY A 127 18.08 12.94 -2.87
CA GLY A 127 18.33 12.10 -4.03
C GLY A 127 17.03 11.92 -4.83
N TYR A 128 17.09 12.19 -6.14
CA TYR A 128 15.98 11.89 -7.04
C TYR A 128 15.71 10.38 -7.04
N GLY A 129 14.43 10.02 -7.12
CA GLY A 129 13.94 8.63 -7.11
C GLY A 129 13.99 7.92 -5.76
N GLN A 130 14.69 8.44 -4.76
CA GLN A 130 14.85 7.80 -3.45
C GLN A 130 13.62 7.98 -2.55
N LEU A 131 13.50 7.10 -1.55
CA LEU A 131 12.44 7.20 -0.53
C LEU A 131 12.50 8.54 0.21
N THR A 132 11.33 9.06 0.53
CA THR A 132 11.17 10.14 1.50
C THR A 132 11.18 9.56 2.91
N ASN A 133 11.28 10.39 3.94
CA ASN A 133 11.13 9.91 5.31
C ASN A 133 9.75 9.28 5.55
N LEU A 134 8.69 9.87 4.97
CA LEU A 134 7.35 9.28 4.99
C LEU A 134 7.39 7.84 4.44
N GLY A 135 7.99 7.63 3.27
CA GLY A 135 8.11 6.29 2.70
C GLY A 135 8.91 5.31 3.56
N ARG A 136 9.93 5.79 4.27
CA ARG A 136 10.68 4.96 5.24
C ARG A 136 9.80 4.54 6.41
N ASP A 137 8.99 5.46 6.92
CA ASP A 137 8.09 5.22 8.05
C ASP A 137 6.89 4.35 7.68
N GLU A 138 6.36 4.47 6.47
CA GLU A 138 5.33 3.58 5.92
C GLU A 138 5.79 2.11 5.99
N LEU A 139 6.95 1.81 5.41
CA LEU A 139 7.48 0.44 5.36
C LEU A 139 7.87 -0.06 6.74
N ARG A 140 8.46 0.78 7.59
CA ARG A 140 8.74 0.44 8.98
C ARG A 140 7.46 0.06 9.71
N GLY A 141 6.39 0.85 9.56
CA GLY A 141 5.11 0.59 10.18
C GLY A 141 4.46 -0.71 9.69
N ILE A 142 4.54 -1.00 8.39
CA ILE A 142 4.06 -2.27 7.83
C ILE A 142 4.84 -3.45 8.44
N GLY A 143 6.17 -3.33 8.56
CA GLY A 143 7.00 -4.35 9.21
C GLY A 143 6.63 -4.62 10.67
N GLN A 144 6.30 -3.58 11.45
CA GLN A 144 5.82 -3.74 12.82
C GLN A 144 4.49 -4.50 12.87
N ARG A 145 3.52 -4.09 12.04
CA ARG A 145 2.20 -4.74 12.00
C ARG A 145 2.26 -6.17 11.46
N ALA A 146 3.22 -6.47 10.58
CA ALA A 146 3.49 -7.84 10.15
C ALA A 146 3.94 -8.72 11.32
N TYR A 147 4.83 -8.23 12.21
CA TYR A 147 5.20 -8.94 13.44
C TYR A 147 3.97 -9.15 14.35
N ASP A 148 3.24 -8.08 14.67
CA ASP A 148 2.10 -8.16 15.59
C ASP A 148 1.04 -9.16 15.13
N ARG A 149 0.70 -9.14 13.84
CA ARG A 149 -0.28 -10.04 13.24
C ARG A 149 0.16 -11.50 13.31
N ASN A 150 1.45 -11.77 13.17
CA ASN A 150 2.03 -13.11 13.08
C ASN A 150 2.94 -13.43 14.28
N LYS A 151 2.66 -12.85 15.45
CA LYS A 151 3.53 -12.96 16.63
C LYS A 151 3.86 -14.41 17.00
N THR A 152 2.85 -15.28 17.01
CA THR A 152 3.03 -16.72 17.31
C THR A 152 4.00 -17.40 16.34
N LEU A 153 3.88 -17.11 15.04
CA LEU A 153 4.77 -17.64 14.01
C LEU A 153 6.21 -17.17 14.25
N PHE A 154 6.40 -15.88 14.51
CA PHE A 154 7.74 -15.31 14.66
C PHE A 154 8.42 -15.68 15.97
N ASP A 155 7.67 -15.77 17.08
CA ASP A 155 8.20 -16.26 18.36
C ASP A 155 8.68 -17.72 18.20
N GLN A 156 7.94 -18.55 17.46
CA GLN A 156 8.33 -19.93 17.14
C GLN A 156 9.54 -19.98 16.19
N ALA A 157 9.57 -19.11 15.18
CA ALA A 157 10.68 -19.00 14.24
C ALA A 157 11.99 -18.66 14.98
N ASN A 158 11.95 -17.70 15.90
CA ASN A 158 13.08 -17.38 16.77
C ASN A 158 13.52 -18.58 17.61
N ALA A 159 12.58 -19.23 18.31
CA ALA A 159 12.88 -20.39 19.17
C ALA A 159 13.52 -21.56 18.39
N ASN A 160 13.15 -21.73 17.12
CA ASN A 160 13.61 -22.81 16.27
C ASN A 160 14.81 -22.44 15.37
N GLY A 161 15.25 -21.18 15.38
CA GLY A 161 16.31 -20.68 14.48
C GLY A 161 15.90 -20.68 13.00
N GLU A 162 14.62 -20.45 12.70
CA GLU A 162 14.09 -20.37 11.34
C GLU A 162 14.45 -19.05 10.67
N GLN A 163 14.52 -19.02 9.34
CA GLN A 163 14.93 -17.85 8.57
C GLN A 163 13.73 -16.99 8.15
N ILE A 164 13.97 -15.68 8.01
CA ILE A 164 13.04 -14.72 7.41
C ILE A 164 13.74 -14.12 6.19
N ALA A 165 13.26 -14.46 5.00
CA ALA A 165 13.83 -14.03 3.73
C ALA A 165 13.33 -12.63 3.34
N PHE A 166 14.23 -11.84 2.76
CA PHE A 166 13.96 -10.52 2.21
C PHE A 166 14.47 -10.49 0.77
N GLU A 167 13.61 -10.10 -0.17
CA GLU A 167 13.93 -10.05 -1.59
C GLU A 167 13.57 -8.68 -2.16
N SER A 168 14.33 -8.19 -3.13
CA SER A 168 14.03 -6.94 -3.82
C SER A 168 14.28 -7.06 -5.33
N SER A 169 13.69 -6.17 -6.11
CA SER A 169 14.03 -6.02 -7.53
C SER A 169 15.51 -5.66 -7.77
N GLY A 170 16.23 -5.23 -6.73
CA GLY A 170 17.61 -4.73 -6.83
C GLY A 170 17.72 -3.24 -7.14
N GLU A 171 16.60 -2.58 -7.39
CA GLU A 171 16.50 -1.11 -7.44
C GLU A 171 16.67 -0.53 -6.02
N SER A 172 17.33 0.64 -5.88
CA SER A 172 17.73 1.15 -4.57
C SER A 172 16.57 1.47 -3.64
N ARG A 173 15.50 2.11 -4.14
CA ARG A 173 14.31 2.46 -3.33
C ARG A 173 13.52 1.22 -2.91
N ALA A 174 13.47 0.18 -3.74
CA ALA A 174 12.88 -1.11 -3.39
C ALA A 174 13.72 -1.86 -2.35
N THR A 175 15.05 -1.84 -2.50
CA THR A 175 15.97 -2.45 -1.53
C THR A 175 15.90 -1.74 -0.17
N GLU A 176 15.93 -0.40 -0.17
CA GLU A 176 15.78 0.41 1.05
C GLU A 176 14.42 0.16 1.71
N SER A 177 13.35 0.02 0.94
CA SER A 177 12.01 -0.32 1.46
C SER A 177 12.04 -1.63 2.25
N GLY A 178 12.70 -2.65 1.72
CA GLY A 178 12.88 -3.92 2.45
C GLY A 178 13.72 -3.78 3.71
N ASP A 179 14.75 -2.93 3.68
CA ASP A 179 15.54 -2.62 4.88
C ASP A 179 14.69 -1.91 5.95
N ARG A 180 13.80 -0.98 5.59
CA ARG A 180 12.92 -0.30 6.55
C ARG A 180 11.84 -1.21 7.12
N PHE A 181 11.25 -2.07 6.28
CA PHE A 181 10.34 -3.11 6.76
C PHE A 181 11.01 -4.01 7.79
N LYS A 182 12.21 -4.51 7.47
CA LYS A 182 13.04 -5.33 8.36
C LYS A 182 13.34 -4.63 9.67
N ASP A 183 13.70 -3.34 9.65
CA ASP A 183 13.91 -2.54 10.86
C ASP A 183 12.64 -2.51 11.72
N GLY A 184 11.47 -2.31 11.10
CA GLY A 184 10.17 -2.36 11.75
C GLY A 184 9.94 -3.69 12.46
N LEU A 185 10.05 -4.80 11.71
CA LEU A 185 9.87 -6.17 12.19
C LEU A 185 10.81 -6.50 13.37
N VAL A 186 12.11 -6.20 13.24
CA VAL A 186 13.11 -6.46 14.29
C VAL A 186 12.84 -5.60 15.52
N SER A 187 12.50 -4.33 15.33
CA SER A 187 12.23 -3.43 16.46
C SER A 187 10.99 -3.84 17.26
N GLU A 188 9.91 -4.26 16.59
CA GLU A 188 8.67 -4.70 17.24
C GLU A 188 8.86 -6.01 18.01
N SER A 189 9.71 -6.91 17.50
CA SER A 189 10.08 -8.14 18.21
C SER A 189 10.97 -7.92 19.44
N GLY A 190 11.29 -6.67 19.82
CA GLY A 190 12.25 -6.37 20.87
C GLY A 190 13.66 -6.85 20.53
N SER A 191 14.02 -6.82 19.24
CA SER A 191 15.25 -7.38 18.65
C SER A 191 15.37 -8.91 18.67
N ALA A 192 14.31 -9.65 19.04
CA ALA A 192 14.35 -11.11 19.09
C ALA A 192 14.59 -11.76 17.72
N LEU A 193 14.15 -11.12 16.62
CA LEU A 193 14.32 -11.64 15.26
C LEU A 193 15.63 -11.22 14.57
N ALA A 194 16.53 -10.52 15.25
CA ALA A 194 17.73 -9.95 14.63
C ALA A 194 18.61 -11.00 13.94
N ASP A 195 18.67 -12.22 14.48
CA ASP A 195 19.45 -13.33 13.91
C ASP A 195 18.65 -14.17 12.89
N ASN A 196 17.33 -13.99 12.81
CA ASN A 196 16.45 -14.71 11.88
C ASN A 196 16.38 -14.02 10.50
N VAL A 197 16.42 -12.69 10.47
CA VAL A 197 16.27 -11.91 9.23
C VAL A 197 17.50 -12.02 8.34
N GLN A 198 17.28 -12.32 7.06
CA GLN A 198 18.34 -12.44 6.07
C GLN A 198 18.62 -11.09 5.38
N ALA A 199 19.76 -11.02 4.69
CA ALA A 199 20.07 -9.89 3.82
C ALA A 199 19.08 -9.82 2.64
N ASN A 200 18.86 -8.62 2.11
CA ASN A 200 18.04 -8.42 0.91
C ASN A 200 18.69 -9.11 -0.31
N GLU A 201 18.05 -10.15 -0.82
CA GLU A 201 18.43 -10.81 -2.07
C GLU A 201 17.87 -10.04 -3.28
N LYS A 202 18.65 -9.91 -4.36
CA LYS A 202 18.17 -9.27 -5.60
C LYS A 202 17.56 -10.32 -6.52
N ARG A 203 16.26 -10.24 -6.77
CA ARG A 203 15.52 -11.15 -7.65
C ARG A 203 14.72 -10.40 -8.73
N PRO A 204 15.39 -9.73 -9.68
CA PRO A 204 14.69 -9.00 -10.74
C PRO A 204 13.90 -9.91 -11.69
N GLY A 205 14.14 -11.22 -11.69
CA GLY A 205 13.35 -12.19 -12.45
C GLY A 205 11.88 -12.24 -12.04
N ILE A 206 11.58 -12.09 -10.74
CA ILE A 206 10.20 -12.11 -10.22
C ILE A 206 9.71 -10.76 -9.67
N LEU A 207 10.60 -9.79 -9.47
CA LEU A 207 10.26 -8.46 -8.95
C LEU A 207 10.46 -7.33 -9.96
N TYR A 208 10.95 -7.65 -11.17
CA TYR A 208 11.16 -6.72 -12.27
C TYR A 208 10.84 -7.38 -13.63
N PHE A 209 9.78 -8.19 -13.67
CA PHE A 209 9.33 -8.97 -14.83
C PHE A 209 8.70 -8.14 -15.96
N HIS A 210 8.60 -6.82 -15.80
CA HIS A 210 8.09 -5.90 -16.83
C HIS A 210 9.20 -5.37 -17.74
N LYS A 211 10.48 -5.72 -17.48
CA LYS A 211 11.62 -5.28 -18.29
C LYS A 211 12.71 -6.33 -18.46
N LEU A 212 13.37 -6.34 -19.61
CA LEU A 212 14.57 -7.13 -19.85
C LEU A 212 15.79 -6.55 -19.13
N GLU A 213 15.94 -5.23 -19.15
CA GLU A 213 16.98 -4.54 -18.40
C GLU A 213 16.64 -4.53 -16.90
N ASN A 214 17.53 -5.11 -16.10
CA ASN A 214 17.45 -5.14 -14.65
C ASN A 214 17.90 -3.79 -14.05
N PRO A 215 17.50 -3.47 -12.81
CA PRO A 215 17.87 -2.21 -12.18
C PRO A 215 19.38 -1.96 -12.01
N ASP A 216 20.20 -3.01 -12.03
CA ASP A 216 21.66 -2.91 -11.95
C ASP A 216 22.34 -2.74 -13.33
N GLY A 217 21.57 -2.56 -14.40
CA GLY A 217 22.05 -2.40 -15.78
C GLY A 217 22.39 -3.71 -16.48
N THR A 218 22.21 -4.87 -15.84
CA THR A 218 22.29 -6.16 -16.54
C THR A 218 21.03 -6.41 -17.38
N VAL A 219 21.10 -7.29 -18.37
CA VAL A 219 19.96 -7.60 -19.25
C VAL A 219 19.67 -9.10 -19.16
N LYS A 220 18.43 -9.46 -18.84
CA LYS A 220 17.94 -10.86 -18.82
C LYS A 220 18.20 -11.53 -20.18
N GLN A 221 18.73 -12.74 -20.16
CA GLN A 221 19.00 -13.58 -21.33
C GLN A 221 17.97 -14.70 -21.48
N PRO A 222 17.78 -15.28 -22.68
CA PRO A 222 16.93 -16.45 -22.86
C PRO A 222 17.31 -17.59 -21.90
N GLY A 223 16.37 -18.00 -21.05
CA GLY A 223 16.56 -19.03 -20.02
C GLY A 223 16.71 -18.48 -18.60
N ASP A 224 16.95 -17.18 -18.44
CA ASP A 224 16.92 -16.53 -17.13
C ASP A 224 15.49 -16.46 -16.59
N GLU A 225 15.34 -16.49 -15.26
CA GLU A 225 14.06 -16.28 -14.58
C GLU A 225 13.46 -14.92 -14.99
N GLY A 226 12.19 -14.92 -15.42
CA GLY A 226 11.47 -13.72 -15.85
C GLY A 226 11.78 -13.23 -17.27
N TYR A 227 12.69 -13.87 -18.03
CA TYR A 227 13.01 -13.41 -19.39
C TYR A 227 11.80 -13.50 -20.34
N ALA A 228 11.08 -14.62 -20.32
CA ALA A 228 9.99 -14.86 -21.26
C ALA A 228 8.83 -13.89 -21.02
N GLU A 229 8.53 -13.63 -19.75
CA GLU A 229 7.52 -12.71 -19.28
C GLU A 229 7.87 -11.27 -19.66
N ALA A 230 9.09 -10.84 -19.35
CA ALA A 230 9.58 -9.50 -19.70
C ALA A 230 9.61 -9.27 -21.21
N LYS A 231 10.12 -10.24 -21.98
CA LYS A 231 10.19 -10.12 -23.44
C LYS A 231 8.80 -10.02 -24.06
N ALA A 232 7.86 -10.86 -23.63
CA ALA A 232 6.50 -10.87 -24.15
C ALA A 232 5.76 -9.57 -23.80
N TYR A 233 5.96 -9.06 -22.58
CA TYR A 233 5.38 -7.80 -22.14
C TYR A 233 5.94 -6.61 -22.92
N GLU A 234 7.27 -6.49 -23.05
CA GLU A 234 7.89 -5.40 -23.82
C GLU A 234 7.47 -5.43 -25.30
N ASP A 235 7.44 -6.61 -25.93
CA ASP A 235 6.99 -6.74 -27.33
C ASP A 235 5.54 -6.31 -27.53
N TRP A 236 4.67 -6.68 -26.59
CA TRP A 236 3.27 -6.30 -26.60
C TRP A 236 3.12 -4.79 -26.40
N LEU A 237 3.77 -4.23 -25.37
CA LEU A 237 3.68 -2.81 -25.04
C LEU A 237 4.23 -1.95 -26.19
N ASP A 238 5.37 -2.32 -26.77
CA ASP A 238 5.94 -1.66 -27.96
C ASP A 238 4.96 -1.63 -29.14
N ALA A 239 4.15 -2.68 -29.32
CA ALA A 239 3.13 -2.71 -30.37
C ALA A 239 1.92 -1.82 -30.02
N GLN A 240 1.50 -1.84 -28.75
CA GLN A 240 0.35 -1.08 -28.24
C GLN A 240 0.59 0.43 -28.15
N GLU A 241 1.84 0.85 -27.92
CA GLU A 241 2.26 2.25 -27.85
C GLU A 241 2.73 2.81 -29.21
N SER A 242 2.72 1.99 -30.26
CA SER A 242 3.03 2.46 -31.61
C SER A 242 1.97 3.44 -32.14
N ASP A 243 2.27 4.18 -33.22
CA ASP A 243 1.34 5.15 -33.83
C ASP A 243 -0.02 4.55 -34.26
N ASN A 244 -0.11 3.23 -34.43
CA ASN A 244 -1.35 2.50 -34.74
C ASN A 244 -1.76 1.53 -33.62
N GLY A 245 -1.09 1.61 -32.47
CA GLY A 245 -1.38 0.77 -31.31
C GLY A 245 -2.66 1.22 -30.61
N GLN A 246 -3.33 0.26 -29.97
CA GLN A 246 -4.64 0.51 -29.38
C GLN A 246 -4.54 1.30 -28.07
N ILE A 247 -3.51 1.07 -27.25
CA ILE A 247 -3.24 1.92 -26.07
C ILE A 247 -3.07 3.38 -26.52
N THR A 248 -2.22 3.65 -27.51
CA THR A 248 -2.05 5.01 -28.06
C THR A 248 -3.38 5.62 -28.51
N ALA A 249 -4.19 4.88 -29.28
CA ALA A 249 -5.48 5.38 -29.76
C ALA A 249 -6.46 5.72 -28.62
N HIS A 250 -6.43 4.95 -27.52
CA HIS A 250 -7.24 5.22 -26.33
C HIS A 250 -6.71 6.43 -25.55
N MET A 251 -5.40 6.55 -25.35
CA MET A 251 -4.80 7.71 -24.69
C MET A 251 -5.08 9.00 -25.45
N ASP A 252 -4.83 8.99 -26.77
CA ASP A 252 -5.09 10.13 -27.64
C ASP A 252 -6.56 10.55 -27.60
N PHE A 253 -7.49 9.59 -27.59
CA PHE A 253 -8.91 9.89 -27.48
C PHE A 253 -9.24 10.58 -26.14
N ILE A 254 -8.77 10.03 -25.02
CA ILE A 254 -9.01 10.58 -23.68
C ILE A 254 -8.42 12.00 -23.55
N GLU A 255 -7.18 12.20 -24.00
CA GLU A 255 -6.52 13.51 -23.99
C GLU A 255 -7.21 14.51 -24.94
N SER A 256 -7.84 14.04 -26.02
CA SER A 256 -8.56 14.89 -26.96
C SER A 256 -9.89 15.43 -26.45
N LEU A 257 -10.44 14.85 -25.37
CA LEU A 257 -11.73 15.23 -24.80
C LEU A 257 -11.75 16.73 -24.45
N PRO A 258 -12.88 17.43 -24.64
CA PRO A 258 -12.99 18.85 -24.29
C PRO A 258 -12.62 19.14 -22.84
N GLU A 259 -12.96 18.23 -21.93
CA GLU A 259 -12.68 18.34 -20.50
C GLU A 259 -11.18 18.45 -20.21
N SER A 260 -10.34 17.62 -20.84
CA SER A 260 -8.87 17.65 -20.71
C SER A 260 -8.29 19.03 -21.03
N LYS A 261 -8.86 19.72 -22.03
CA LYS A 261 -8.46 21.09 -22.40
C LYS A 261 -8.99 22.13 -21.42
N THR A 262 -10.23 21.95 -20.95
CA THR A 262 -10.85 22.85 -19.96
C THR A 262 -10.06 22.83 -18.66
N VAL A 263 -9.84 21.66 -18.06
CA VAL A 263 -9.12 21.55 -16.77
C VAL A 263 -7.67 22.00 -16.88
N ALA A 264 -7.00 21.73 -18.00
CA ALA A 264 -5.65 22.24 -18.24
C ALA A 264 -5.64 23.77 -18.28
N ASN A 265 -6.61 24.37 -18.95
CA ASN A 265 -6.72 25.82 -19.04
C ASN A 265 -7.06 26.45 -17.68
N ASP A 266 -7.99 25.86 -16.93
CA ASP A 266 -8.45 26.36 -15.62
C ASP A 266 -7.32 26.27 -14.58
N LEU A 267 -6.60 25.15 -14.51
CA LEU A 267 -5.42 25.02 -13.65
C LEU A 267 -4.33 26.02 -14.03
N LEU A 268 -3.95 26.11 -15.31
CA LEU A 268 -2.89 27.03 -15.74
C LEU A 268 -3.28 28.50 -15.50
N LYS A 269 -4.58 28.84 -15.60
CA LYS A 269 -5.10 30.14 -15.23
C LYS A 269 -4.94 30.44 -13.75
N THR A 270 -4.71 29.48 -12.85
CA THR A 270 -4.37 29.85 -11.46
C THR A 270 -3.00 30.52 -11.38
N ILE A 271 -2.12 30.32 -12.37
CA ILE A 271 -0.72 30.76 -12.38
C ILE A 271 -0.45 31.85 -13.45
N PHE A 272 -0.90 31.62 -14.68
CA PHE A 272 -0.51 32.37 -15.87
C PHE A 272 -1.65 33.21 -16.48
N THR A 273 -1.28 34.21 -17.28
CA THR A 273 -2.22 35.03 -18.06
C THR A 273 -2.75 34.27 -19.28
N ASP A 274 -3.94 34.63 -19.75
CA ASP A 274 -4.54 34.02 -20.95
C ASP A 274 -3.64 34.17 -22.19
N ASP A 275 -2.96 35.32 -22.34
CA ASP A 275 -2.03 35.57 -23.44
C ASP A 275 -0.88 34.55 -23.45
N PHE A 276 -0.22 34.34 -22.31
CA PHE A 276 0.88 33.38 -22.21
C PHE A 276 0.40 31.94 -22.44
N ILE A 277 -0.72 31.55 -21.82
CA ILE A 277 -1.29 30.20 -21.98
C ILE A 277 -1.60 29.92 -23.46
N SER A 278 -2.13 30.90 -24.19
CA SER A 278 -2.48 30.77 -25.61
C SER A 278 -1.29 30.50 -26.54
N LYS A 279 -0.06 30.83 -26.12
CA LYS A 279 1.16 30.64 -26.90
C LYS A 279 1.79 29.26 -26.71
N ILE A 280 1.47 28.55 -25.62
CA ILE A 280 2.03 27.23 -25.30
C ILE A 280 1.86 26.29 -26.50
N GLY A 281 2.97 25.77 -27.02
CA GLY A 281 2.98 24.84 -28.15
C GLY A 281 2.75 25.44 -29.53
N THR A 282 2.55 26.76 -29.64
CA THR A 282 2.22 27.41 -30.92
C THR A 282 3.44 27.80 -31.76
N ASP A 283 4.61 27.93 -31.13
CA ASP A 283 5.89 28.19 -31.76
C ASP A 283 7.05 27.53 -30.98
N ASP A 284 8.25 27.53 -31.58
CA ASP A 284 9.45 26.91 -30.98
C ASP A 284 9.90 27.57 -29.67
N ALA A 285 9.51 28.83 -29.39
CA ALA A 285 9.86 29.53 -28.16
C ALA A 285 8.95 29.13 -26.97
N HIS A 286 7.81 28.52 -27.27
CA HIS A 286 6.81 28.03 -26.33
C HIS A 286 6.69 26.50 -26.35
N ILE A 287 7.75 25.83 -26.77
CA ILE A 287 7.99 24.40 -26.59
C ILE A 287 9.29 24.25 -25.82
N TRP A 288 9.23 23.64 -24.64
CA TRP A 288 10.39 23.50 -23.76
C TRP A 288 10.84 22.06 -23.73
N TYR A 289 12.09 21.81 -24.11
CA TYR A 289 12.77 20.52 -23.95
C TYR A 289 13.59 20.52 -22.65
N ASN A 290 13.82 19.37 -22.03
CA ASN A 290 14.56 19.27 -20.78
C ASN A 290 16.07 19.34 -21.00
N THR A 291 16.50 20.45 -21.56
CA THR A 291 17.87 20.83 -21.84
C THR A 291 18.18 22.13 -21.13
N LYS A 292 19.46 22.46 -20.95
CA LYS A 292 19.87 23.65 -20.19
C LYS A 292 19.25 24.95 -20.71
N ASP A 293 19.02 25.04 -22.02
CA ASP A 293 18.46 26.23 -22.68
C ASP A 293 16.98 26.09 -23.06
N GLY A 294 16.36 24.94 -22.77
CA GLY A 294 14.98 24.66 -23.12
C GLY A 294 14.75 24.25 -24.59
N THR A 295 15.78 24.12 -25.41
CA THR A 295 15.65 23.81 -26.85
C THR A 295 15.92 22.34 -27.16
N LYS A 296 15.37 21.83 -28.28
CA LYS A 296 15.52 20.43 -28.72
C LYS A 296 16.97 19.95 -28.86
N LYS A 297 17.90 20.87 -29.14
CA LYS A 297 19.33 20.58 -29.37
C LYS A 297 20.23 21.06 -28.22
N GLY A 298 19.64 21.52 -27.12
CA GLY A 298 20.38 21.99 -25.96
C GLY A 298 21.14 20.86 -25.27
N GLU A 299 22.12 21.24 -24.44
CA GLU A 299 22.86 20.29 -23.61
C GLU A 299 21.98 19.68 -22.51
N GLN A 300 22.37 18.50 -22.01
CA GLN A 300 21.70 17.84 -20.88
C GLN A 300 21.58 18.78 -19.67
N ASN A 301 20.38 18.82 -19.10
CA ASN A 301 20.06 19.63 -17.93
C ASN A 301 20.24 18.82 -16.64
N CYS A 302 20.79 19.44 -15.60
CA CYS A 302 20.92 18.83 -14.28
C CYS A 302 20.41 19.79 -13.20
N ALA A 303 19.82 19.24 -12.16
CA ALA A 303 19.24 19.99 -11.06
C ALA A 303 20.31 20.89 -10.38
N PRO A 304 20.01 22.16 -10.09
CA PRO A 304 20.94 23.06 -9.42
C PRO A 304 21.44 22.48 -8.09
N GLY A 305 22.76 22.40 -7.93
CA GLY A 305 23.39 21.90 -6.70
C GLY A 305 23.55 20.38 -6.62
N ALA A 306 23.07 19.62 -7.62
CA ALA A 306 23.28 18.19 -7.69
C ALA A 306 24.71 17.80 -8.12
N ASP A 307 25.14 16.62 -7.69
CA ASP A 307 26.36 15.95 -8.14
C ASP A 307 25.97 14.76 -9.04
N PRO A 308 26.05 14.89 -10.38
CA PRO A 308 25.62 13.84 -11.31
C PRO A 308 26.35 12.51 -11.14
N ALA A 309 27.53 12.51 -10.50
CA ALA A 309 28.26 11.28 -10.22
C ALA A 309 27.68 10.49 -9.03
N LYS A 310 26.85 11.13 -8.19
CA LYS A 310 26.18 10.52 -7.03
C LYS A 310 24.70 10.29 -7.27
N ASP A 311 24.09 11.13 -8.08
CA ASP A 311 22.68 11.07 -8.44
C ASP A 311 22.54 11.36 -9.94
N ALA A 312 22.50 10.29 -10.73
CA ALA A 312 22.33 10.40 -12.18
C ALA A 312 20.92 10.89 -12.55
N ASP A 313 19.91 10.58 -11.73
CA ASP A 313 18.51 10.97 -11.94
C ASP A 313 18.29 12.47 -11.73
N ALA A 314 19.21 13.16 -11.05
CA ALA A 314 19.26 14.62 -11.01
C ALA A 314 19.58 15.25 -12.38
N CYS A 315 19.96 14.47 -13.40
CA CYS A 315 20.15 14.93 -14.78
C CYS A 315 19.08 14.36 -15.69
N GLY A 316 18.12 15.19 -16.09
CA GLY A 316 16.97 14.77 -16.86
C GLY A 316 17.27 14.34 -18.30
N GLU A 317 16.38 13.52 -18.85
CA GLU A 317 16.39 13.14 -20.27
C GLU A 317 15.99 14.32 -21.17
N ALA A 318 16.88 14.71 -22.09
CA ALA A 318 16.70 15.83 -23.01
C ALA A 318 15.49 15.73 -23.95
N SER A 319 14.97 14.52 -24.16
CA SER A 319 13.80 14.27 -25.02
C SER A 319 12.47 14.68 -24.38
N LYS A 320 12.42 14.76 -23.04
CA LYS A 320 11.22 15.18 -22.29
C LYS A 320 10.95 16.66 -22.57
N LYS A 321 9.66 17.01 -22.67
CA LYS A 321 9.25 18.33 -23.13
C LYS A 321 7.83 18.70 -22.67
N ILE A 322 7.57 20.00 -22.64
CA ILE A 322 6.23 20.59 -22.64
C ILE A 322 5.99 21.13 -24.05
N LYS A 323 5.00 20.56 -24.76
CA LYS A 323 4.55 20.98 -26.10
C LYS A 323 3.07 21.36 -26.16
N THR A 324 2.29 21.07 -25.12
CA THR A 324 0.86 21.44 -25.05
C THR A 324 0.51 22.06 -23.70
N GLN A 325 -0.67 22.69 -23.61
CA GLN A 325 -1.24 23.16 -22.36
C GLN A 325 -1.53 22.00 -21.39
N ILE A 326 -1.92 20.83 -21.91
CA ILE A 326 -2.18 19.63 -21.12
C ILE A 326 -0.88 19.17 -20.46
N ASP A 327 0.23 19.06 -21.23
CA ASP A 327 1.54 18.69 -20.68
C ASP A 327 1.95 19.60 -19.51
N ALA A 328 1.78 20.92 -19.67
CA ALA A 328 2.13 21.89 -18.64
C ALA A 328 1.27 21.73 -17.39
N ALA A 329 -0.04 21.55 -17.55
CA ALA A 329 -0.98 21.38 -16.45
C ALA A 329 -0.76 20.05 -15.71
N GLU A 330 -0.57 18.95 -16.43
CA GLU A 330 -0.22 17.65 -15.86
C GLU A 330 1.08 17.71 -15.07
N TYR A 331 2.08 18.46 -15.52
CA TYR A 331 3.32 18.58 -14.76
C TYR A 331 3.15 19.40 -13.48
N VAL A 332 2.23 20.38 -13.45
CA VAL A 332 1.86 21.07 -12.20
C VAL A 332 1.14 20.09 -11.27
N TYR A 333 0.25 19.26 -11.81
CA TYR A 333 -0.43 18.21 -11.06
C TYR A 333 0.54 17.16 -10.51
N GLU A 334 1.53 16.73 -11.29
CA GLU A 334 2.59 15.81 -10.86
C GLU A 334 3.40 16.35 -9.67
N LEU A 335 3.69 17.67 -9.65
CA LEU A 335 4.31 18.31 -8.48
C LEU A 335 3.34 18.37 -7.30
N TYR A 336 2.05 18.61 -7.55
CA TYR A 336 1.02 18.61 -6.51
C TYR A 336 0.87 17.26 -5.82
N ILE A 337 0.82 16.16 -6.57
CA ILE A 337 0.68 14.83 -5.98
C ILE A 337 2.00 14.35 -5.36
N THR A 338 3.16 14.67 -5.95
CA THR A 338 4.48 14.31 -5.37
C THR A 338 4.73 15.05 -4.05
N GLN A 339 4.21 16.26 -3.87
CA GLN A 339 4.38 16.98 -2.60
C GLN A 339 3.76 16.21 -1.41
N ALA A 340 2.70 15.43 -1.64
CA ALA A 340 2.04 14.64 -0.60
C ALA A 340 2.94 13.52 -0.08
N ASP A 341 3.83 13.01 -0.94
CA ASP A 341 4.86 12.04 -0.60
C ASP A 341 6.08 12.67 0.08
N MET A 342 6.28 13.99 -0.07
CA MET A 342 7.45 14.74 0.40
C MET A 342 7.14 15.65 1.60
N THR A 343 6.13 15.31 2.41
CA THR A 343 5.65 16.16 3.52
C THR A 343 6.73 16.43 4.58
N GLU A 344 7.60 15.46 4.85
CA GLU A 344 8.70 15.62 5.82
C GLU A 344 9.91 16.35 5.26
N GLU A 345 10.14 16.28 3.95
CA GLU A 345 11.17 17.06 3.26
C GLU A 345 10.71 18.52 3.09
N ASN A 346 9.40 18.76 3.07
CA ASN A 346 8.81 20.08 2.95
C ASN A 346 8.86 20.88 4.26
N ASN A 347 9.92 21.67 4.42
CA ASN A 347 10.08 22.59 5.56
C ASN A 347 9.35 23.93 5.32
N GLY A 348 8.18 23.89 4.69
CA GLY A 348 7.41 25.08 4.27
C GLY A 348 7.99 25.79 3.04
N THR A 349 8.77 25.09 2.22
CA THR A 349 9.51 25.65 1.08
C THR A 349 8.77 25.53 -0.24
N PHE A 350 7.79 24.64 -0.33
CA PHE A 350 6.94 24.49 -1.50
C PHE A 350 5.51 24.17 -1.09
N ASP A 351 4.56 24.70 -1.85
CA ASP A 351 3.14 24.43 -1.69
C ASP A 351 2.50 24.51 -3.08
N PHE A 352 1.99 23.39 -3.56
CA PHE A 352 1.23 23.31 -4.81
C PHE A 352 -0.27 23.13 -4.54
N THR A 353 -0.68 22.87 -3.29
CA THR A 353 -2.09 22.64 -2.93
C THR A 353 -2.96 23.86 -3.23
N LYS A 354 -2.39 25.07 -3.10
CA LYS A 354 -3.07 26.34 -3.42
C LYS A 354 -3.54 26.47 -4.87
N TYR A 355 -2.93 25.76 -5.82
CA TYR A 355 -3.36 25.80 -7.23
C TYR A 355 -4.56 24.89 -7.49
N PHE A 356 -4.86 23.99 -6.55
CA PHE A 356 -5.98 23.04 -6.62
C PHE A 356 -7.11 23.39 -5.64
N ALA A 357 -6.93 24.38 -4.77
CA ALA A 357 -7.96 24.86 -3.87
C ALA A 357 -9.13 25.48 -4.65
N GLY A 358 -10.33 24.90 -4.53
CA GLY A 358 -11.49 25.27 -5.35
C GLY A 358 -11.46 24.72 -6.79
N HIS A 359 -10.48 23.86 -7.09
CA HIS A 359 -10.25 23.17 -8.36
C HIS A 359 -10.16 21.65 -8.13
N GLU A 360 -10.89 21.12 -7.15
CA GLU A 360 -10.83 19.71 -6.77
C GLU A 360 -11.32 18.79 -7.91
N GLN A 361 -12.29 19.23 -8.70
CA GLN A 361 -12.75 18.50 -9.89
C GLN A 361 -11.70 18.46 -11.01
N ASP A 362 -10.87 19.50 -11.13
CA ASP A 362 -9.76 19.50 -12.07
C ASP A 362 -8.72 18.45 -11.63
N ALA A 363 -8.43 18.37 -10.33
CA ALA A 363 -7.55 17.33 -9.77
C ALA A 363 -8.09 15.91 -10.02
N GLU A 364 -9.41 15.69 -9.96
CA GLU A 364 -10.03 14.42 -10.31
C GLU A 364 -9.77 14.04 -11.78
N TRP A 365 -9.91 15.01 -12.69
CA TRP A 365 -9.66 14.75 -14.11
C TRP A 365 -8.19 14.48 -14.39
N PHE A 366 -7.26 15.20 -13.75
CA PHE A 366 -5.83 14.89 -13.87
C PHE A 366 -5.47 13.53 -13.27
N ALA A 367 -6.11 13.12 -12.16
CA ALA A 367 -5.95 11.77 -11.66
C ALA A 367 -6.40 10.74 -12.70
N TYR A 368 -7.51 10.99 -13.39
CA TYR A 368 -7.97 10.14 -14.49
C TYR A 368 -6.98 10.10 -15.67
N LEU A 369 -6.39 11.24 -16.03
CA LEU A 369 -5.35 11.32 -17.06
C LEU A 369 -4.07 10.57 -16.69
N LEU A 370 -3.75 10.40 -15.40
CA LEU A 370 -2.65 9.52 -14.98
C LEU A 370 -3.09 8.04 -14.86
N ASP A 371 -4.29 7.81 -14.32
CA ASP A 371 -4.81 6.47 -14.07
C ASP A 371 -5.02 5.67 -15.36
N LYS A 372 -5.31 6.34 -16.49
CA LYS A 372 -5.44 5.67 -17.79
C LYS A 372 -4.17 4.91 -18.16
N ASP A 373 -3.00 5.49 -17.93
CA ASP A 373 -1.70 4.90 -18.29
C ASP A 373 -1.47 3.64 -17.44
N ASP A 374 -1.61 3.77 -16.11
CA ASP A 374 -1.50 2.64 -15.18
C ASP A 374 -2.53 1.54 -15.49
N PHE A 375 -3.77 1.91 -15.84
CA PHE A 375 -4.85 0.97 -16.17
C PHE A 375 -4.57 0.13 -17.41
N TYR A 376 -4.15 0.78 -18.50
CA TYR A 376 -3.96 0.12 -19.80
C TYR A 376 -2.63 -0.63 -19.91
N GLU A 377 -1.55 -0.08 -19.35
CA GLU A 377 -0.20 -0.63 -19.53
C GLU A 377 0.13 -1.73 -18.52
N LYS A 378 -0.44 -1.68 -17.31
CA LYS A 378 -0.12 -2.62 -16.22
C LYS A 378 -1.30 -3.08 -15.35
N GLY A 379 -2.46 -2.43 -15.51
CA GLY A 379 -3.71 -2.77 -14.82
C GLY A 379 -4.56 -3.79 -15.59
N PRO A 380 -5.88 -3.82 -15.36
CA PRO A 380 -6.80 -4.76 -16.01
C PRO A 380 -6.83 -4.69 -17.55
N GLY A 381 -6.49 -3.56 -18.16
CA GLY A 381 -6.40 -3.43 -19.62
C GLY A 381 -7.73 -3.67 -20.36
N PHE A 382 -7.65 -4.27 -21.55
CA PHE A 382 -8.77 -4.51 -22.46
C PHE A 382 -9.54 -5.81 -22.18
N GLU A 383 -10.85 -5.80 -22.38
CA GLU A 383 -11.74 -6.95 -22.24
C GLU A 383 -11.23 -8.17 -23.02
N GLY A 384 -11.08 -9.30 -22.33
CA GLY A 384 -10.68 -10.57 -22.95
C GLY A 384 -9.17 -10.72 -23.17
N HIS A 385 -8.37 -9.72 -22.81
CA HIS A 385 -6.91 -9.77 -22.87
C HIS A 385 -6.30 -9.85 -21.47
N ASP A 386 -5.11 -10.41 -21.35
CA ASP A 386 -4.35 -10.46 -20.09
C ASP A 386 -2.89 -10.02 -20.26
N ASP A 387 -2.53 -9.50 -21.44
CA ASP A 387 -1.15 -9.13 -21.78
C ASP A 387 -0.54 -8.08 -20.84
N SER A 388 -1.35 -7.15 -20.33
CA SER A 388 -0.91 -6.10 -19.40
C SER A 388 -0.51 -6.62 -18.02
N TYR A 389 -0.96 -7.83 -17.63
CA TYR A 389 -0.74 -8.33 -16.27
C TYR A 389 -0.30 -9.79 -16.15
N LYS A 390 -0.36 -10.60 -17.23
CA LYS A 390 0.03 -12.01 -17.19
C LYS A 390 1.51 -12.24 -16.89
N ASN A 391 2.36 -11.25 -17.14
CA ASN A 391 3.77 -11.29 -16.76
C ASN A 391 3.96 -11.43 -15.23
N ALA A 392 2.98 -11.03 -14.41
CA ALA A 392 3.01 -11.26 -12.97
C ALA A 392 2.82 -12.73 -12.55
N GLN A 393 2.54 -13.64 -13.49
CA GLN A 393 2.42 -15.08 -13.20
C GLN A 393 3.70 -15.65 -12.58
N VAL A 394 4.88 -15.16 -13.00
CA VAL A 394 6.17 -15.62 -12.44
C VAL A 394 6.27 -15.33 -10.94
N LEU A 395 5.68 -14.22 -10.46
CA LEU A 395 5.61 -13.89 -9.03
C LEU A 395 4.58 -14.77 -8.31
N LEU A 396 3.40 -14.99 -8.91
CA LEU A 396 2.38 -15.86 -8.35
C LEU A 396 2.88 -17.31 -8.18
N ASP A 397 3.60 -17.81 -9.17
CA ASP A 397 4.21 -19.13 -9.11
C ASP A 397 5.26 -19.22 -7.99
N ASP A 398 6.02 -18.14 -7.74
CA ASP A 398 6.96 -18.08 -6.63
C ASP A 398 6.26 -18.04 -5.26
N PHE A 399 5.14 -17.32 -5.11
CA PHE A 399 4.29 -17.38 -3.91
C PHE A 399 3.88 -18.83 -3.57
N PHE A 400 3.37 -19.57 -4.56
CA PHE A 400 3.03 -20.98 -4.33
C PHE A 400 4.24 -21.87 -4.02
N LYS A 401 5.35 -21.65 -4.73
CA LYS A 401 6.58 -22.43 -4.57
C LYS A 401 7.17 -22.31 -3.17
N VAL A 402 7.22 -21.11 -2.59
CA VAL A 402 7.79 -20.92 -1.24
C VAL A 402 6.89 -21.49 -0.15
N ILE A 403 5.55 -21.46 -0.33
CA ILE A 403 4.62 -22.17 0.55
C ILE A 403 4.87 -23.68 0.49
N ASP A 404 4.99 -24.25 -0.72
CA ASP A 404 5.26 -25.68 -0.90
C ASP A 404 6.59 -26.08 -0.23
N GLN A 405 7.65 -25.29 -0.41
CA GLN A 405 8.94 -25.53 0.25
C GLN A 405 8.82 -25.54 1.78
N ARG A 406 8.02 -24.64 2.37
CA ARG A 406 7.77 -24.62 3.81
C ARG A 406 6.96 -25.83 4.26
N VAL A 407 5.92 -26.21 3.52
CA VAL A 407 5.10 -27.41 3.79
C VAL A 407 5.93 -28.69 3.72
N ASP A 408 6.91 -28.75 2.81
CA ASP A 408 7.84 -29.86 2.65
C ASP A 408 8.98 -29.88 3.69
N GLY A 409 8.91 -29.02 4.72
CA GLY A 409 9.83 -29.01 5.85
C GLY A 409 10.95 -27.95 5.78
N GLY A 410 10.85 -26.99 4.86
CA GLY A 410 11.75 -25.84 4.79
C GLY A 410 11.75 -24.99 6.06
N SER A 411 12.89 -24.36 6.35
CA SER A 411 13.13 -23.57 7.56
C SER A 411 12.87 -22.07 7.38
N THR A 412 12.31 -21.63 6.24
CA THR A 412 11.96 -20.22 6.02
C THR A 412 10.54 -19.98 6.54
N ALA A 413 10.42 -19.19 7.61
CA ALA A 413 9.14 -18.86 8.25
C ALA A 413 8.40 -17.73 7.53
N ALA A 414 9.12 -16.85 6.82
CA ALA A 414 8.51 -15.81 6.02
C ALA A 414 9.39 -15.34 4.85
N THR A 415 8.75 -14.84 3.79
CA THR A 415 9.42 -14.19 2.64
C THR A 415 8.76 -12.85 2.32
N PHE A 416 9.51 -11.76 2.46
CA PHE A 416 9.02 -10.40 2.18
C PHE A 416 9.71 -9.82 0.94
N ARG A 417 8.93 -9.38 -0.05
CA ARG A 417 9.43 -9.00 -1.37
C ARG A 417 9.14 -7.53 -1.69
N PHE A 418 10.11 -6.82 -2.27
CA PHE A 418 10.01 -5.39 -2.54
C PHE A 418 10.22 -5.06 -4.02
N GLY A 419 9.18 -4.54 -4.67
CA GLY A 419 9.13 -4.19 -6.08
C GLY A 419 8.57 -2.80 -6.32
N HIS A 420 7.76 -2.67 -7.36
CA HIS A 420 7.27 -1.40 -7.89
C HIS A 420 5.76 -1.44 -8.11
N ALA A 421 5.18 -0.31 -8.56
CA ALA A 421 3.80 -0.32 -9.03
C ALA A 421 3.64 -1.30 -10.20
N GLU A 422 4.65 -1.37 -11.08
CA GLU A 422 4.79 -2.32 -12.19
C GLU A 422 4.97 -3.78 -11.74
N THR A 423 5.07 -4.03 -10.43
CA THR A 423 5.06 -5.37 -9.84
C THR A 423 3.69 -5.66 -9.21
N VAL A 424 3.20 -4.76 -8.35
CA VAL A 424 2.00 -5.03 -7.52
C VAL A 424 0.69 -4.81 -8.28
N VAL A 425 0.60 -3.81 -9.16
CA VAL A 425 -0.61 -3.54 -9.95
C VAL A 425 -0.97 -4.70 -10.90
N PRO A 426 -0.05 -5.24 -11.72
CA PRO A 426 -0.37 -6.41 -12.54
C PRO A 426 -0.64 -7.65 -11.67
N PHE A 427 0.02 -7.80 -10.53
CA PHE A 427 -0.27 -8.87 -9.58
C PHE A 427 -1.69 -8.77 -9.00
N ALA A 428 -2.16 -7.56 -8.67
CA ALA A 428 -3.53 -7.32 -8.22
C ALA A 428 -4.57 -7.63 -9.31
N ALA A 429 -4.29 -7.27 -10.57
CA ALA A 429 -5.14 -7.59 -11.73
C ALA A 429 -5.17 -9.11 -12.04
N LEU A 430 -4.05 -9.80 -11.86
CA LEU A 430 -3.94 -11.26 -12.00
C LEU A 430 -4.76 -11.98 -10.93
N LEU A 431 -4.66 -11.54 -9.67
CA LEU A 431 -5.39 -12.08 -8.52
C LEU A 431 -6.86 -11.63 -8.45
N LYS A 432 -7.30 -10.72 -9.32
CA LYS A 432 -8.64 -10.11 -9.32
C LYS A 432 -8.99 -9.48 -7.97
N LEU A 433 -8.03 -8.75 -7.39
CA LEU A 433 -8.22 -8.01 -6.15
C LEU A 433 -9.19 -6.82 -6.33
N PRO A 434 -9.80 -6.30 -5.24
CA PRO A 434 -10.70 -5.16 -5.31
C PRO A 434 -10.11 -3.98 -6.08
N GLY A 435 -10.91 -3.39 -6.98
CA GLY A 435 -10.49 -2.32 -7.89
C GLY A 435 -9.84 -2.80 -9.19
N SER A 436 -9.41 -4.07 -9.27
CA SER A 436 -8.67 -4.62 -10.42
C SER A 436 -9.44 -5.72 -11.18
N THR A 437 -10.78 -5.72 -11.09
CA THR A 437 -11.62 -6.78 -11.67
C THR A 437 -12.29 -6.40 -12.99
N GLN A 438 -12.26 -5.13 -13.39
CA GLN A 438 -13.01 -4.62 -14.53
C GLN A 438 -12.08 -4.11 -15.62
N GLN A 439 -12.19 -4.72 -16.81
CA GLN A 439 -11.46 -4.32 -18.01
C GLN A 439 -12.23 -3.25 -18.78
N ALA A 440 -11.55 -2.53 -19.69
CA ALA A 440 -12.18 -1.57 -20.60
C ALA A 440 -12.56 -2.25 -21.92
N PRO A 441 -13.54 -1.71 -22.67
CA PRO A 441 -13.91 -2.25 -23.97
C PRO A 441 -12.72 -2.38 -24.94
N ASP A 442 -12.68 -3.50 -25.66
CA ASP A 442 -11.67 -3.77 -26.70
C ASP A 442 -12.06 -3.11 -28.03
N VAL A 443 -11.80 -1.79 -28.15
CA VAL A 443 -12.15 -0.98 -29.32
C VAL A 443 -10.91 -0.34 -29.93
N ALA A 444 -10.35 -0.94 -30.99
CA ALA A 444 -9.13 -0.45 -31.64
C ALA A 444 -9.05 1.07 -31.94
N GLN A 445 -10.19 1.73 -32.19
CA GLN A 445 -10.29 3.17 -32.49
C GLN A 445 -11.52 3.76 -31.79
N PRO A 446 -11.38 4.26 -30.55
CA PRO A 446 -12.51 4.77 -29.77
C PRO A 446 -13.11 6.03 -30.38
N LYS A 447 -14.44 6.17 -30.27
CA LYS A 447 -15.23 7.29 -30.80
C LYS A 447 -16.13 7.93 -29.74
N SER A 448 -16.23 7.30 -28.57
CA SER A 448 -17.06 7.69 -27.45
C SER A 448 -16.33 7.43 -26.13
N ILE A 449 -16.69 8.17 -25.07
CA ILE A 449 -16.16 7.93 -23.71
C ILE A 449 -16.47 6.51 -23.20
N HIS A 450 -17.54 5.89 -23.70
CA HIS A 450 -17.89 4.50 -23.38
C HIS A 450 -17.05 3.46 -24.14
N ASP A 451 -16.21 3.86 -25.09
CA ASP A 451 -15.28 2.96 -25.78
C ASP A 451 -13.93 2.85 -25.04
N VAL A 452 -13.74 3.62 -23.96
CA VAL A 452 -12.49 3.70 -23.21
C VAL A 452 -12.71 3.52 -21.70
N PHE A 453 -11.62 3.27 -20.98
CA PHE A 453 -11.56 3.37 -19.52
C PHE A 453 -12.03 4.77 -19.11
N ASN A 454 -12.95 4.84 -18.14
CA ASN A 454 -13.41 6.10 -17.60
C ASN A 454 -13.89 5.90 -16.16
N TYR A 455 -13.82 6.96 -15.35
CA TYR A 455 -14.18 6.91 -13.93
C TYR A 455 -15.68 6.70 -13.65
N THR A 456 -16.56 6.95 -14.62
CA THR A 456 -18.01 6.78 -14.42
C THR A 456 -18.39 5.30 -14.45
N ASP A 457 -17.82 4.55 -15.39
CA ASP A 457 -18.21 3.18 -15.67
C ASP A 457 -17.21 2.14 -15.13
N ASN A 458 -16.01 2.55 -14.72
CA ASN A 458 -14.97 1.64 -14.24
C ASN A 458 -14.58 1.90 -12.77
N ILE A 459 -14.45 0.82 -11.99
CA ILE A 459 -14.11 0.87 -10.56
C ILE A 459 -12.64 1.14 -10.26
N TYR A 460 -11.75 1.03 -11.25
CA TYR A 460 -10.31 1.17 -11.05
C TYR A 460 -9.93 2.60 -10.66
N ARG A 461 -9.15 2.73 -9.59
CA ARG A 461 -8.48 3.97 -9.18
C ARG A 461 -7.08 3.63 -8.67
N SER A 462 -6.05 4.31 -9.15
CA SER A 462 -4.68 4.01 -8.77
C SER A 462 -4.36 4.37 -7.31
N ASP A 463 -5.12 5.29 -6.71
CA ASP A 463 -4.99 5.63 -5.28
C ASP A 463 -5.43 4.49 -4.34
N THR A 464 -6.23 3.55 -4.84
CA THR A 464 -6.66 2.35 -4.11
C THR A 464 -5.93 1.09 -4.57
N VAL A 465 -5.68 0.97 -5.87
CA VAL A 465 -5.04 -0.21 -6.48
C VAL A 465 -3.51 -0.16 -6.38
N GLY A 466 -2.92 1.02 -6.40
CA GLY A 466 -1.46 1.17 -6.36
C GLY A 466 -0.99 2.39 -5.59
N PRO A 467 -1.46 2.66 -4.35
CA PRO A 467 -0.86 3.71 -3.51
C PRO A 467 0.61 3.41 -3.21
N MET A 468 1.32 4.38 -2.63
CA MET A 468 2.67 4.15 -2.10
C MET A 468 2.62 3.04 -1.05
N ALA A 469 3.66 2.21 -0.98
CA ALA A 469 3.74 1.02 -0.12
C ALA A 469 2.58 0.00 -0.25
N VAL A 470 1.82 0.02 -1.36
CA VAL A 470 0.80 -0.99 -1.67
C VAL A 470 1.38 -2.40 -1.50
N ASN A 471 0.64 -3.29 -0.84
CA ASN A 471 1.14 -4.63 -0.54
C ASN A 471 0.06 -5.70 -0.59
N VAL A 472 0.46 -6.91 -0.97
CA VAL A 472 -0.34 -8.13 -0.90
C VAL A 472 0.37 -9.09 0.04
N GLN A 473 -0.33 -9.56 1.08
CA GLN A 473 0.24 -10.42 2.12
C GLN A 473 -0.57 -11.69 2.27
N TRP A 474 0.09 -12.85 2.33
CA TRP A 474 -0.54 -14.15 2.51
C TRP A 474 -0.10 -14.74 3.84
N ASP A 475 -1.05 -15.11 4.70
CA ASP A 475 -0.78 -15.83 5.94
C ASP A 475 -1.22 -17.30 5.77
N VAL A 476 -0.35 -18.23 6.13
CA VAL A 476 -0.56 -19.66 5.92
C VAL A 476 -0.62 -20.41 7.24
N VAL A 477 -1.64 -21.24 7.38
CA VAL A 477 -1.88 -22.07 8.55
C VAL A 477 -1.98 -23.54 8.16
N ALA A 478 -1.56 -24.44 9.04
CA ALA A 478 -1.66 -25.87 8.82
C ALA A 478 -2.24 -26.59 10.03
N ARG A 479 -2.90 -27.72 9.76
CA ARG A 479 -3.43 -28.62 10.78
C ARG A 479 -2.68 -29.94 10.72
N LYS A 480 -2.24 -30.44 11.88
CA LYS A 480 -1.58 -31.75 11.97
C LYS A 480 -2.60 -32.89 11.82
N GLY A 481 -2.12 -34.02 11.32
CA GLY A 481 -2.91 -35.25 11.21
C GLY A 481 -3.41 -35.50 9.79
N THR A 482 -4.40 -36.38 9.68
CA THR A 482 -4.94 -36.87 8.42
C THR A 482 -6.40 -36.43 8.28
N ASP A 483 -6.73 -35.79 7.17
CA ASP A 483 -8.10 -35.48 6.80
C ASP A 483 -8.87 -36.79 6.58
N PRO A 484 -9.91 -37.07 7.38
CA PRO A 484 -10.65 -38.33 7.31
C PRO A 484 -11.41 -38.51 5.98
N LYS A 485 -11.72 -37.43 5.25
CA LYS A 485 -12.38 -37.51 3.94
C LYS A 485 -11.41 -37.95 2.84
N THR A 486 -10.16 -37.49 2.89
CA THR A 486 -9.18 -37.73 1.82
C THR A 486 -8.18 -38.83 2.14
N GLY A 487 -8.00 -39.17 3.42
CA GLY A 487 -6.97 -40.09 3.90
C GLY A 487 -5.54 -39.53 3.75
N LYS A 488 -5.40 -38.22 3.51
CA LYS A 488 -4.12 -37.51 3.34
C LYS A 488 -3.89 -36.51 4.46
N ALA A 489 -2.69 -35.94 4.57
CA ALA A 489 -2.46 -34.81 5.46
C ALA A 489 -3.43 -33.66 5.14
N TYR A 490 -3.83 -32.87 6.15
CA TYR A 490 -4.66 -31.70 5.92
C TYR A 490 -3.96 -30.71 5.00
N THR A 491 -4.70 -30.22 4.01
CA THR A 491 -4.22 -29.17 3.11
C THR A 491 -4.04 -27.86 3.89
N PRO A 492 -2.90 -27.15 3.74
CA PRO A 492 -2.71 -25.83 4.33
C PRO A 492 -3.78 -24.84 3.87
N LEU A 493 -4.10 -23.86 4.72
CA LEU A 493 -5.02 -22.78 4.40
C LEU A 493 -4.26 -21.47 4.30
N VAL A 494 -4.77 -20.59 3.45
CA VAL A 494 -4.19 -19.28 3.18
C VAL A 494 -5.26 -18.21 3.35
N ARG A 495 -4.91 -17.11 4.02
CA ARG A 495 -5.67 -15.85 4.05
C ARG A 495 -4.91 -14.78 3.29
N VAL A 496 -5.62 -13.94 2.54
CA VAL A 496 -5.04 -12.83 1.77
C VAL A 496 -5.40 -11.48 2.39
N LEU A 497 -4.39 -10.62 2.54
CA LEU A 497 -4.55 -9.19 2.85
C LEU A 497 -4.10 -8.36 1.65
N TYR A 498 -4.82 -7.30 1.33
CA TYR A 498 -4.45 -6.30 0.33
C TYR A 498 -4.50 -4.91 0.94
N ASN A 499 -3.37 -4.21 0.95
CA ASN A 499 -3.18 -2.98 1.75
C ASN A 499 -3.58 -3.19 3.21
N GLU A 500 -3.14 -4.32 3.78
CA GLU A 500 -3.49 -4.76 5.14
C GLU A 500 -5.02 -4.87 5.40
N LYS A 501 -5.85 -4.97 4.37
CA LYS A 501 -7.28 -5.29 4.51
C LYS A 501 -7.50 -6.75 4.13
N GLU A 502 -8.15 -7.49 5.01
CA GLU A 502 -8.52 -8.88 4.74
C GLU A 502 -9.47 -8.95 3.54
N THR A 503 -9.08 -9.71 2.53
CA THR A 503 -9.66 -9.61 1.18
C THR A 503 -10.13 -10.98 0.71
N ALA A 504 -11.40 -11.07 0.32
CA ALA A 504 -11.95 -12.22 -0.36
C ALA A 504 -11.53 -12.23 -1.85
N LEU A 505 -11.30 -13.42 -2.40
CA LEU A 505 -10.92 -13.64 -3.80
C LEU A 505 -12.13 -14.00 -4.68
N ASP A 506 -13.24 -13.28 -4.49
CA ASP A 506 -14.49 -13.53 -5.22
C ASP A 506 -14.33 -13.27 -6.73
N GLY A 507 -13.54 -12.25 -7.10
CA GLY A 507 -13.24 -11.92 -8.50
C GLY A 507 -12.47 -13.03 -9.24
N ALA A 508 -11.67 -13.81 -8.50
CA ALA A 508 -10.97 -14.99 -9.03
C ALA A 508 -11.81 -16.28 -8.93
N GLN A 509 -13.04 -16.20 -8.42
CA GLN A 509 -13.95 -17.34 -8.22
C GLN A 509 -13.35 -18.44 -7.34
N CYS A 510 -12.53 -18.05 -6.36
CA CYS A 510 -12.01 -18.98 -5.36
C CYS A 510 -13.09 -19.31 -4.33
N VAL A 511 -13.21 -20.57 -3.96
CA VAL A 511 -14.20 -21.04 -2.97
C VAL A 511 -13.55 -21.10 -1.59
N PRO A 512 -14.02 -20.33 -0.59
CA PRO A 512 -13.43 -20.38 0.74
C PRO A 512 -13.77 -21.68 1.47
N VAL A 513 -13.01 -21.99 2.52
CA VAL A 513 -13.16 -23.23 3.30
C VAL A 513 -14.52 -23.39 3.99
N ALA A 514 -15.22 -22.27 4.20
CA ALA A 514 -16.55 -22.22 4.78
C ALA A 514 -17.29 -20.95 4.32
N LYS A 515 -18.62 -20.92 4.48
CA LYS A 515 -19.41 -19.73 4.20
C LYS A 515 -18.92 -18.55 5.06
N ASN A 516 -18.76 -17.37 4.44
CA ASN A 516 -18.26 -16.15 5.06
C ASN A 516 -16.82 -16.27 5.62
N SER A 517 -16.04 -17.25 5.18
CA SER A 517 -14.62 -17.34 5.47
C SER A 517 -13.81 -16.66 4.37
N THR A 518 -12.64 -16.16 4.76
CA THR A 518 -11.57 -15.58 3.93
C THR A 518 -10.32 -16.47 3.92
N TRP A 519 -10.45 -17.68 4.46
CA TRP A 519 -9.45 -18.74 4.36
C TRP A 519 -9.76 -19.64 3.17
N TYR A 520 -8.72 -19.98 2.41
CA TYR A 520 -8.79 -20.84 1.23
C TYR A 520 -7.81 -21.99 1.36
N LYS A 521 -8.19 -23.19 0.93
CA LYS A 521 -7.21 -24.29 0.80
C LYS A 521 -6.15 -23.89 -0.24
N LEU A 522 -4.89 -24.23 0.03
CA LEU A 522 -3.79 -24.01 -0.93
C LEU A 522 -4.07 -24.67 -2.29
N SER A 523 -4.68 -25.86 -2.29
CA SER A 523 -5.08 -26.58 -3.51
C SER A 523 -6.17 -25.85 -4.31
N GLU A 524 -7.06 -25.14 -3.63
CA GLU A 524 -8.08 -24.30 -4.25
C GLU A 524 -7.46 -23.03 -4.83
N LEU A 525 -6.55 -22.37 -4.11
CA LEU A 525 -5.84 -21.20 -4.64
C LEU A 525 -5.05 -21.53 -5.90
N LYS A 526 -4.30 -22.65 -5.91
CA LYS A 526 -3.60 -23.11 -7.12
C LYS A 526 -4.55 -23.37 -8.29
N ARG A 527 -5.78 -23.82 -8.01
CA ARG A 527 -6.81 -24.07 -9.03
C ARG A 527 -7.41 -22.77 -9.56
N CYS A 528 -7.97 -21.92 -8.69
CA CYS A 528 -8.69 -20.72 -9.11
C CYS A 528 -7.75 -19.65 -9.68
N LEU A 529 -6.53 -19.53 -9.14
CA LEU A 529 -5.50 -18.60 -9.60
C LEU A 529 -4.60 -19.18 -10.70
N LYS A 530 -4.92 -20.38 -11.21
CA LYS A 530 -4.26 -21.02 -12.36
C LYS A 530 -2.74 -21.15 -12.22
N ALA A 531 -2.25 -21.65 -11.08
CA ALA A 531 -0.83 -21.89 -10.85
C ALA A 531 -0.19 -22.71 -11.98
N THR A 532 0.98 -22.28 -12.46
CA THR A 532 1.63 -22.90 -13.61
C THR A 532 1.95 -24.37 -13.33
N GLY A 533 1.54 -25.25 -14.24
CA GLY A 533 1.78 -26.69 -14.14
C GLY A 533 0.94 -27.42 -13.08
N TYR A 534 0.05 -26.71 -12.35
CA TYR A 534 -0.83 -27.36 -11.38
C TYR A 534 -1.95 -28.14 -12.08
N VAL A 535 -2.11 -29.40 -11.68
CA VAL A 535 -3.22 -30.25 -12.10
C VAL A 535 -4.19 -30.38 -10.93
N SER A 536 -5.43 -29.97 -11.15
CA SER A 536 -6.47 -30.04 -10.11
C SER A 536 -6.59 -31.45 -9.54
N THR A 537 -6.57 -31.54 -8.22
CA THR A 537 -6.72 -32.80 -7.48
C THR A 537 -8.18 -33.23 -7.35
N GLY A 538 -9.14 -32.37 -7.70
CA GLY A 538 -10.56 -32.58 -7.43
C GLY A 538 -10.92 -32.51 -5.94
N GLU A 539 -10.03 -31.99 -5.10
CA GLU A 539 -10.28 -31.81 -3.67
C GLU A 539 -11.45 -30.83 -3.44
N ASP A 540 -12.32 -31.18 -2.48
CA ASP A 540 -13.36 -30.27 -1.99
C ASP A 540 -12.70 -29.03 -1.34
N PRO A 541 -12.98 -27.80 -1.83
CA PRO A 541 -12.40 -26.59 -1.25
C PRO A 541 -12.85 -26.35 0.21
N GLN A 542 -13.95 -26.97 0.65
CA GLN A 542 -14.47 -26.80 2.00
C GLN A 542 -13.83 -27.76 3.01
N ILE A 543 -13.68 -27.29 4.26
CA ILE A 543 -13.36 -28.17 5.39
C ILE A 543 -14.62 -28.90 5.85
N ASP A 544 -14.48 -30.11 6.39
CA ASP A 544 -15.62 -30.80 7.01
C ASP A 544 -16.01 -30.09 8.31
N PRO A 545 -17.23 -29.53 8.42
CA PRO A 545 -17.66 -28.87 9.65
C PRO A 545 -17.80 -29.84 10.83
N ASN A 546 -17.87 -31.15 10.58
CA ASN A 546 -17.91 -32.19 11.61
C ASN A 546 -16.52 -32.66 12.03
N ASP A 547 -15.49 -32.35 11.23
CA ASP A 547 -14.10 -32.63 11.57
C ASP A 547 -13.53 -31.52 12.45
N VAL A 548 -14.15 -31.37 13.61
CA VAL A 548 -13.60 -30.56 14.69
C VAL A 548 -12.43 -31.35 15.27
N PRO A 549 -11.25 -30.74 15.48
CA PRO A 549 -10.14 -31.42 16.14
C PRO A 549 -10.63 -32.08 17.42
N THR A 550 -10.57 -33.41 17.48
CA THR A 550 -10.57 -34.08 18.77
C THR A 550 -9.29 -33.61 19.49
N PRO A 551 -9.33 -33.27 20.79
CA PRO A 551 -8.11 -32.86 21.50
C PRO A 551 -7.09 -34.01 21.50
N ASN A 552 -6.27 -34.09 20.46
CA ASN A 552 -5.16 -35.02 20.33
C ASN A 552 -3.88 -34.32 20.77
N ASN A 553 -3.83 -34.05 22.06
CA ASN A 553 -2.56 -34.06 22.78
C ASN A 553 -2.62 -35.31 23.68
N PRO A 554 -1.63 -36.21 23.60
CA PRO A 554 -1.45 -37.26 24.61
C PRO A 554 -1.42 -36.70 26.05
N ASP A 555 -1.20 -35.39 26.22
CA ASP A 555 -1.26 -34.62 27.47
C ASP A 555 -2.38 -33.53 27.59
N ALA A 556 -3.24 -33.27 26.59
CA ALA A 556 -4.36 -32.29 26.71
C ALA A 556 -5.73 -32.97 26.78
N ASN A 557 -5.75 -34.29 26.83
CA ASN A 557 -6.93 -35.07 27.21
C ASN A 557 -6.79 -35.68 28.60
N LYS A 558 -6.01 -35.05 29.48
CA LYS A 558 -6.51 -34.91 30.84
C LYS A 558 -7.55 -33.78 30.75
N PRO A 559 -8.85 -34.01 31.02
CA PRO A 559 -9.73 -32.88 31.25
C PRO A 559 -8.99 -32.01 32.25
N SER A 560 -8.82 -30.72 31.94
CA SER A 560 -8.38 -29.79 32.96
C SER A 560 -9.35 -30.04 34.11
N GLN A 561 -8.87 -30.65 35.20
CA GLN A 561 -9.65 -30.82 36.43
C GLN A 561 -10.11 -29.45 36.97
N TYR A 562 -9.58 -28.38 36.36
CA TYR A 562 -9.78 -26.98 36.59
C TYR A 562 -10.61 -26.35 35.46
N GLY A 563 -11.75 -25.77 35.81
CA GLY A 563 -12.55 -24.89 34.99
C GLY A 563 -13.03 -23.71 35.81
N VAL A 564 -13.87 -22.85 35.21
CA VAL A 564 -14.33 -21.62 35.88
C VAL A 564 -15.10 -21.90 37.17
N ASP A 565 -15.74 -23.07 37.31
CA ASP A 565 -16.43 -23.47 38.54
C ASP A 565 -15.47 -23.73 39.72
N ASN A 566 -14.19 -24.03 39.47
CA ASN A 566 -13.17 -24.08 40.51
C ASN A 566 -12.87 -22.70 41.11
N LEU A 567 -13.26 -21.61 40.41
CA LEU A 567 -13.15 -20.24 40.88
C LEU A 567 -14.43 -19.76 41.60
N SER A 568 -15.36 -20.65 41.92
CA SER A 568 -16.64 -20.31 42.57
C SER A 568 -16.53 -19.65 43.95
N ALA A 569 -15.39 -19.81 44.62
CA ALA A 569 -15.08 -19.13 45.89
C ALA A 569 -14.37 -17.77 45.69
N VAL A 570 -13.97 -17.43 44.45
CA VAL A 570 -13.28 -16.20 44.16
C VAL A 570 -14.23 -15.02 44.32
N THR A 571 -13.81 -14.04 45.11
CA THR A 571 -14.48 -12.74 45.24
C THR A 571 -13.50 -11.63 44.93
N ALA A 572 -14.02 -10.55 44.32
CA ALA A 572 -13.28 -9.31 44.15
C ALA A 572 -13.71 -8.31 45.21
N ASN A 573 -12.75 -7.82 46.00
CA ASN A 573 -13.01 -6.88 47.09
C ASN A 573 -12.09 -5.67 46.96
N TYR A 574 -12.54 -4.50 47.39
CA TYR A 574 -11.68 -3.34 47.48
C TYR A 574 -10.61 -3.55 48.56
N ALA A 575 -9.36 -3.20 48.23
CA ALA A 575 -8.20 -3.48 49.07
C ALA A 575 -8.21 -2.71 50.40
N ASP A 576 -8.77 -1.49 50.39
CA ASP A 576 -8.81 -0.52 51.48
C ASP A 576 -9.82 -0.86 52.59
N ASN A 577 -11.04 -1.28 52.22
CA ASN A 577 -12.14 -1.49 53.17
C ASN A 577 -12.76 -2.90 53.12
N GLY A 578 -12.34 -3.74 52.18
CA GLY A 578 -12.83 -5.11 52.05
C GLY A 578 -14.24 -5.25 51.48
N ALA A 579 -14.91 -4.16 51.08
CA ALA A 579 -16.22 -4.23 50.44
C ALA A 579 -16.12 -4.97 49.09
N GLN A 580 -17.09 -5.81 48.78
CA GLN A 580 -17.11 -6.57 47.53
C GLN A 580 -17.40 -5.64 46.33
N VAL A 581 -16.71 -5.86 45.20
CA VAL A 581 -16.96 -5.14 43.95
C VAL A 581 -18.36 -5.50 43.44
N LYS A 582 -19.21 -4.49 43.26
CA LYS A 582 -20.60 -4.67 42.86
C LYS A 582 -20.68 -5.25 41.45
N GLY A 583 -21.46 -6.31 41.27
CA GLY A 583 -21.66 -6.95 39.97
C GLY A 583 -20.54 -7.90 39.55
N PHE A 584 -19.55 -8.15 40.41
CA PHE A 584 -18.53 -9.17 40.16
C PHE A 584 -19.16 -10.56 40.08
N ASP A 585 -18.90 -11.25 38.98
CA ASP A 585 -19.28 -12.64 38.72
C ASP A 585 -18.03 -13.41 38.31
N TYR A 586 -17.66 -14.43 39.07
CA TYR A 586 -16.46 -15.23 38.82
C TYR A 586 -16.49 -15.96 37.47
N ARG A 587 -17.66 -16.07 36.83
CA ARG A 587 -17.85 -16.66 35.49
C ARG A 587 -17.71 -15.67 34.35
N GLN A 588 -17.49 -14.39 34.62
CA GLN A 588 -17.38 -13.35 33.60
C GLN A 588 -15.97 -12.76 33.59
N HIS A 589 -15.51 -12.32 32.42
CA HIS A 589 -14.20 -11.69 32.26
C HIS A 589 -14.20 -10.20 32.66
N GLY A 590 -15.35 -9.53 32.67
CA GLY A 590 -15.47 -8.08 32.90
C GLY A 590 -15.73 -7.31 31.59
N PRO A 591 -15.51 -5.98 31.56
CA PRO A 591 -14.97 -5.18 32.66
C PRO A 591 -15.98 -4.99 33.81
N PHE A 592 -15.52 -5.19 35.05
CA PHE A 592 -16.30 -4.87 36.24
C PHE A 592 -16.00 -3.44 36.67
N ALA A 593 -17.06 -2.64 36.78
CA ALA A 593 -16.97 -1.24 37.22
C ALA A 593 -16.40 -1.11 38.64
N ILE A 594 -15.32 -0.35 38.77
CA ILE A 594 -14.71 0.01 40.07
C ILE A 594 -14.66 1.52 40.26
N GLU A 595 -14.63 1.97 41.50
CA GLU A 595 -14.45 3.39 41.83
C GLU A 595 -13.02 3.85 41.47
N SER A 596 -12.92 5.02 40.83
CA SER A 596 -11.65 5.58 40.37
C SER A 596 -10.64 5.74 41.51
N GLY A 597 -9.41 5.30 41.27
CA GLY A 597 -8.31 5.34 42.24
C GLY A 597 -8.32 4.25 43.32
N ARG A 598 -9.31 3.34 43.34
CA ARG A 598 -9.36 2.25 44.33
C ARG A 598 -8.78 0.96 43.77
N SER A 599 -7.94 0.27 44.56
CA SER A 599 -7.37 -1.03 44.18
C SER A 599 -8.33 -2.17 44.52
N VAL A 600 -8.41 -3.16 43.64
CA VAL A 600 -9.10 -4.43 43.90
C VAL A 600 -8.08 -5.45 44.43
N LYS A 601 -8.55 -6.42 45.22
CA LYS A 601 -7.86 -7.66 45.55
C LYS A 601 -8.81 -8.84 45.29
N LEU A 602 -8.27 -9.92 44.74
CA LEU A 602 -8.99 -11.19 44.71
C LEU A 602 -8.80 -11.93 46.03
N GLN A 603 -9.88 -12.51 46.54
CA GLN A 603 -9.89 -13.41 47.70
C GLN A 603 -10.53 -14.74 47.29
N GLY A 604 -10.21 -15.82 47.99
CA GLY A 604 -10.76 -17.15 47.68
C GLY A 604 -10.20 -17.81 46.41
N VAL A 605 -9.04 -17.35 45.93
CA VAL A 605 -8.27 -18.06 44.88
C VAL A 605 -7.88 -19.45 45.43
N PRO A 606 -8.17 -20.56 44.71
CA PRO A 606 -7.93 -21.89 45.23
C PRO A 606 -6.45 -22.17 45.53
N ASP A 607 -6.20 -23.05 46.50
CA ASP A 607 -4.84 -23.42 46.90
C ASP A 607 -4.00 -23.92 45.70
N LYS A 608 -2.75 -23.46 45.63
CA LYS A 608 -1.75 -23.74 44.57
C LYS A 608 -2.02 -23.08 43.21
N TRP A 609 -3.13 -22.37 43.05
CA TRP A 609 -3.34 -21.52 41.87
C TRP A 609 -2.54 -20.23 42.01
N THR A 610 -2.18 -19.64 40.88
CA THR A 610 -1.48 -18.35 40.85
C THR A 610 -2.44 -17.26 40.38
N ALA A 611 -2.35 -16.07 40.98
CA ALA A 611 -3.13 -14.92 40.56
C ALA A 611 -2.17 -13.74 40.37
N THR A 612 -1.99 -13.33 39.11
CA THR A 612 -1.08 -12.26 38.74
C THR A 612 -1.88 -11.00 38.46
N LYS A 613 -1.49 -9.88 39.07
CA LYS A 613 -2.13 -8.58 38.86
C LYS A 613 -1.28 -7.73 37.91
N THR A 614 -1.94 -7.11 36.94
CA THR A 614 -1.37 -6.07 36.08
C THR A 614 -2.20 -4.80 36.22
N ASP A 615 -1.53 -3.68 36.47
CA ASP A 615 -2.15 -2.35 36.56
C ASP A 615 -1.89 -1.59 35.24
N GLU A 616 -2.94 -1.07 34.61
CA GLU A 616 -2.86 -0.28 33.40
C GLU A 616 -2.76 1.23 33.70
N SER A 617 -2.18 1.99 32.77
CA SER A 617 -1.98 3.45 32.91
C SER A 617 -3.29 4.24 33.02
N ASN A 618 -4.40 3.68 32.53
CA ASN A 618 -5.77 4.24 32.63
C ASN A 618 -6.45 3.92 33.97
N GLY A 619 -5.79 3.24 34.90
CA GLY A 619 -6.33 2.82 36.19
C GLY A 619 -7.12 1.51 36.17
N ALA A 620 -7.22 0.84 35.02
CA ALA A 620 -7.77 -0.51 34.93
C ALA A 620 -6.82 -1.54 35.56
N GLN A 621 -7.39 -2.61 36.09
CA GLN A 621 -6.67 -3.64 36.81
C GLN A 621 -7.08 -5.00 36.26
N LYS A 622 -6.10 -5.79 35.82
CA LYS A 622 -6.31 -7.14 35.29
C LYS A 622 -5.75 -8.16 36.26
N PHE A 623 -6.54 -9.17 36.58
CA PHE A 623 -6.12 -10.32 37.37
C PHE A 623 -6.22 -11.57 36.53
N THR A 624 -5.09 -12.20 36.24
CA THR A 624 -5.04 -13.49 35.55
C THR A 624 -4.83 -14.60 36.58
N VAL A 625 -5.81 -15.47 36.73
CA VAL A 625 -5.80 -16.61 37.65
C VAL A 625 -5.50 -17.88 36.88
N THR A 626 -4.39 -18.55 37.18
CA THR A 626 -3.88 -19.70 36.43
C THR A 626 -3.78 -20.94 37.32
N SER A 627 -4.20 -22.09 36.78
CA SER A 627 -4.19 -23.37 37.46
C SER A 627 -2.76 -23.85 37.79
N PRO A 628 -2.58 -24.74 38.79
CA PRO A 628 -1.25 -25.20 39.22
C PRO A 628 -0.41 -25.86 38.12
N ASP A 629 -1.06 -26.41 37.10
CA ASP A 629 -0.46 -27.07 35.93
C ASP A 629 -0.42 -26.19 34.68
N GLY A 630 -0.89 -24.94 34.76
CA GLY A 630 -0.95 -24.00 33.64
C GLY A 630 -2.02 -24.33 32.59
N SER A 631 -2.82 -25.38 32.77
CA SER A 631 -3.78 -25.84 31.76
C SER A 631 -5.05 -25.00 31.67
N PHE A 632 -5.36 -24.18 32.68
CA PHE A 632 -6.51 -23.28 32.70
C PHE A 632 -6.10 -21.90 33.22
N SER A 633 -6.53 -20.85 32.52
CA SER A 633 -6.29 -19.47 32.91
C SER A 633 -7.56 -18.65 32.72
N TRP A 634 -7.88 -17.78 33.68
CA TRP A 634 -9.07 -16.93 33.66
C TRP A 634 -8.71 -15.51 34.06
N THR A 635 -9.01 -14.55 33.19
CA THR A 635 -8.68 -13.13 33.43
C THR A 635 -9.93 -12.35 33.81
N TYR A 636 -9.83 -11.60 34.90
CA TYR A 636 -10.83 -10.62 35.35
C TYR A 636 -10.31 -9.21 35.10
N GLU A 637 -11.09 -8.40 34.39
CA GLU A 637 -10.81 -6.99 34.13
C GLU A 637 -11.69 -6.09 35.00
N PHE A 638 -11.07 -5.13 35.68
CA PHE A 638 -11.74 -4.11 36.49
C PHE A 638 -11.40 -2.73 35.95
N SER A 639 -12.43 -1.97 35.59
CA SER A 639 -12.24 -0.67 34.94
C SER A 639 -12.84 0.44 35.80
N PRO A 640 -12.10 1.55 36.03
CA PRO A 640 -12.65 2.71 36.70
C PRO A 640 -13.91 3.19 35.99
N ASN A 641 -14.98 3.46 36.74
CA ASN A 641 -16.11 4.19 36.20
C ASN A 641 -15.59 5.50 35.61
N ALA A 642 -15.91 5.74 34.33
CA ALA A 642 -15.73 7.06 33.73
C ALA A 642 -16.37 8.06 34.69
N VAL A 643 -15.62 9.10 35.08
CA VAL A 643 -16.13 10.14 35.97
C VAL A 643 -17.32 10.77 35.26
N GLY A 644 -18.51 10.27 35.59
CA GLY A 644 -19.76 10.84 35.19
C GLY A 644 -19.80 12.24 35.79
N SER A 645 -19.95 13.22 34.92
CA SER A 645 -20.31 14.60 35.20
C SER A 645 -21.61 14.66 36.00
N GLY A 646 -21.53 14.36 37.30
CA GLY A 646 -22.58 14.61 38.27
C GLY A 646 -22.51 16.07 38.71
N LYS A 647 -23.46 16.87 38.23
CA LYS A 647 -23.77 18.20 38.74
C LYS A 647 -23.96 18.14 40.26
N ASP A 648 -23.22 18.95 40.99
CA ASP A 648 -23.80 19.73 42.08
C ASP A 648 -22.98 20.97 42.43
N ASN A 649 -23.72 21.99 42.87
CA ASN A 649 -23.39 23.40 42.92
C ASN A 649 -22.35 23.79 43.99
N GLY A 650 -21.40 24.65 43.58
CA GLY A 650 -21.00 25.86 44.31
C GLY A 650 -20.09 25.72 45.54
N THR A 651 -18.84 26.19 45.43
CA THR A 651 -18.37 27.51 45.95
C THR A 651 -16.84 27.55 46.08
N ASN A 652 -16.29 28.74 45.81
CA ASN A 652 -14.89 29.18 45.82
C ASN A 652 -13.92 28.53 46.82
N ALA A 653 -12.67 28.28 46.38
CA ALA A 653 -11.50 29.04 46.84
C ALA A 653 -10.22 28.60 46.10
N ALA A 654 -9.42 29.60 45.75
CA ALA A 654 -8.11 29.46 45.13
C ALA A 654 -7.07 28.85 46.07
N GLN A 655 -6.11 28.10 45.53
CA GLN A 655 -4.76 28.10 46.09
C GLN A 655 -3.67 27.86 45.05
N LYS A 656 -2.82 28.89 44.96
CA LYS A 656 -1.56 29.03 44.25
C LYS A 656 -0.52 28.11 44.89
N THR A 657 0.34 27.44 44.13
CA THR A 657 1.69 27.07 44.58
C THR A 657 2.65 26.97 43.40
N THR A 658 3.78 27.65 43.58
CA THR A 658 4.98 27.75 42.76
C THR A 658 6.05 26.77 43.27
N ALA A 659 6.82 26.15 42.37
CA ALA A 659 8.22 25.70 42.56
C ALA A 659 8.73 25.26 41.17
N ASP A 660 9.62 25.98 40.47
CA ASP A 660 11.06 26.19 40.70
C ASP A 660 11.86 24.87 40.55
N VAL A 661 12.50 24.70 39.39
CA VAL A 661 13.41 23.58 39.08
C VAL A 661 14.78 24.15 38.76
N THR A 662 15.72 23.89 39.68
CA THR A 662 17.14 24.22 39.55
C THR A 662 17.87 23.14 38.74
N THR A 663 18.72 23.60 37.84
CA THR A 663 19.66 22.84 37.02
C THR A 663 20.80 22.25 37.86
N THR A 664 21.25 21.04 37.51
CA THR A 664 22.63 20.60 37.78
C THR A 664 23.30 20.12 36.50
N LYS A 665 24.51 20.63 36.32
CA LYS A 665 25.45 20.50 35.21
C LYS A 665 26.50 19.50 35.66
N ASN A 666 26.92 18.57 34.81
CA ASN A 666 28.20 17.88 34.99
C ASN A 666 29.00 17.90 33.69
N ALA A 667 30.26 18.28 33.84
CA ALA A 667 31.25 18.51 32.80
C ALA A 667 32.18 17.30 32.66
N GLY A 668 32.70 17.08 31.45
CA GLY A 668 33.81 16.18 31.17
C GLY A 668 34.53 16.63 29.89
N THR A 669 35.77 17.09 30.05
CA THR A 669 36.67 17.71 29.06
C THR A 669 37.37 16.65 28.18
N PRO A 670 37.83 16.96 26.95
CA PRO A 670 38.32 15.98 25.98
C PRO A 670 39.85 15.78 26.01
N SER A 671 40.31 14.64 25.51
CA SER A 671 41.72 14.31 25.30
C SER A 671 42.02 14.00 23.82
N ALA A 672 43.15 14.52 23.33
CA ALA A 672 43.57 14.52 21.94
C ALA A 672 44.73 13.53 21.64
N LEU A 673 44.96 13.34 20.33
CA LEU A 673 46.17 12.92 19.61
C LEU A 673 46.51 11.41 19.47
N SER A 674 46.52 10.93 18.21
CA SER A 674 47.78 10.67 17.50
C SER A 674 47.59 10.62 15.97
N LYS A 675 48.64 11.04 15.24
CA LYS A 675 48.79 11.04 13.77
C LYS A 675 49.89 10.05 13.38
N THR A 676 49.72 9.41 12.22
CA THR A 676 50.75 8.95 11.25
C THR A 676 49.97 8.68 9.93
N GLY A 677 50.16 9.33 8.77
CA GLY A 677 51.35 9.44 7.91
C GLY A 677 51.58 8.09 7.19
N VAL A 678 51.34 7.88 5.88
CA VAL A 678 52.14 8.37 4.73
C VAL A 678 51.57 7.84 3.37
N ASN A 679 51.57 8.70 2.33
CA ASN A 679 51.66 8.59 0.83
C ASN A 679 50.82 7.54 0.03
N VAL A 680 50.00 7.84 -0.99
CA VAL A 680 50.10 8.61 -2.27
C VAL A 680 51.06 8.03 -3.34
N ALA A 681 50.46 7.58 -4.46
CA ALA A 681 50.86 7.64 -5.90
C ALA A 681 50.68 6.28 -6.63
N VAL A 682 50.28 6.10 -7.91
CA VAL A 682 49.84 6.92 -9.07
C VAL A 682 49.49 5.92 -10.22
N VAL A 683 48.27 5.99 -10.78
CA VAL A 683 47.93 6.17 -12.23
C VAL A 683 47.92 5.00 -13.28
N ALA A 684 46.81 5.01 -14.05
CA ALA A 684 46.58 4.74 -15.49
C ALA A 684 46.13 3.36 -16.03
N GLY A 685 45.07 3.45 -16.86
CA GLY A 685 44.61 2.48 -17.88
C GLY A 685 43.08 2.40 -17.94
N ALA A 686 42.31 3.44 -18.31
CA ALA A 686 42.03 3.98 -19.66
C ALA A 686 41.35 3.01 -20.66
N LEU A 687 40.08 3.35 -20.97
CA LEU A 687 39.38 3.24 -22.26
C LEU A 687 39.59 1.97 -23.10
N VAL A 688 38.58 1.08 -23.17
CA VAL A 688 37.92 0.57 -24.40
C VAL A 688 36.64 -0.20 -23.98
N VAL A 689 35.52 0.47 -23.62
CA VAL A 689 34.15 -0.10 -23.72
C VAL A 689 33.13 1.06 -23.71
N MET A 690 33.15 1.95 -24.71
CA MET A 690 32.12 3.01 -24.87
C MET A 690 31.81 3.27 -26.35
N MET A 691 31.80 2.24 -27.19
CA MET A 691 31.48 2.39 -28.62
C MET A 691 30.58 1.29 -29.21
N THR A 692 29.81 0.59 -28.38
CA THR A 692 28.78 -0.36 -28.85
C THR A 692 27.37 -0.05 -28.35
N VAL A 693 27.23 0.87 -27.40
CA VAL A 693 25.94 1.27 -26.80
C VAL A 693 25.18 2.30 -27.66
N GLY A 694 25.85 2.96 -28.61
CA GLY A 694 25.23 3.98 -29.45
C GLY A 694 24.46 3.46 -30.68
N LEU A 695 24.61 2.20 -31.10
CA LEU A 695 24.15 1.79 -32.45
C LEU A 695 22.80 1.07 -32.49
N CYS A 696 22.29 0.53 -31.38
CA CYS A 696 20.95 -0.09 -31.36
C CYS A 696 19.81 0.88 -31.02
N LEU A 697 20.09 2.02 -30.38
CA LEU A 697 19.10 3.07 -30.13
C LEU A 697 18.97 4.07 -31.30
N ILE A 698 19.94 4.13 -32.20
CA ILE A 698 19.92 5.06 -33.35
C ILE A 698 18.96 4.60 -34.48
N VAL A 699 18.52 3.34 -34.49
CA VAL A 699 17.51 2.88 -35.48
C VAL A 699 16.08 3.30 -35.09
N ARG A 700 15.83 3.70 -33.84
CA ARG A 700 14.50 4.11 -33.34
C ARG A 700 14.13 5.59 -33.54
N VAL A 701 15.03 6.45 -34.05
CA VAL A 701 14.79 7.90 -34.16
C VAL A 701 14.88 8.47 -35.59
N MET A 702 15.15 7.64 -36.62
CA MET A 702 15.26 8.12 -38.02
C MET A 702 14.03 7.82 -38.91
N ARG A 703 12.84 7.60 -38.33
CA ARG A 703 11.57 7.48 -39.10
C ARG A 703 10.48 8.40 -38.55
N ARG A 704 10.80 9.68 -38.41
CA ARG A 704 9.82 10.78 -38.34
C ARG A 704 10.49 12.01 -38.96
N ASP A 705 10.49 12.04 -40.29
CA ASP A 705 10.36 13.27 -41.07
C ASP A 705 8.93 13.33 -41.60
#